data_AF-F5ZD51-F1
#
_entry.id   AF-F5ZD51-F1
#
_cell.length_a   1.000
_cell.length_b   1.000
_cell.length_c   1.000
_cell.angle_alpha   90.00
_cell.angle_beta   90.00
_cell.angle_gamma   90.00
#
_symmetry.space_group_name_H-M   'P 1'
#
loop_
_entity.id
_entity.type
_entity.pdbx_description
1 polymer ?
#
loop_
_entity_poly.entity_id
_entity_poly.type
_entity_poly.pdbx_seq_one_letter_code
_entity_poly.pdbx_strand_id
1 'polypeptide(L)'
;MMLKKLSVLQLTILGTACLFISIMFLAYKDISTSREVLSSAERDIKLVTLIAAVERVAHHHAVERGLTAGFLGNPSDTSRSKVLNQRKKADAAMDKITSIVAEDWKEASSVEKILSPVFSLVKNKSEIRKEVDDLNGKNAFSFYSNLNKRALNTTNALTMLVNAPEAKQVLSQALLFAQAKEKMGQRRGKVNAVLAASAILDPVRQQVLAYTNETKYIEEKLKLNLDGDALNGFQTLLNSSTSREINQIVNEATADNPEFSSLPSNAEWFSLASEQIGGIAALLSERFDYVVSIVNTKASSANTNLVVTFVVIALLTLFIVVIYRTLLGIITQQLNKLVANLDKIAKEGDLTIDLSMSTKNELGDISRSVNTTILALRDLVRGLGQSILTSSRLSRQLEDSSGEMLDDAGKTQQLTANIASAIEQVAATSREIAKAGVDTLRASKQLDGLAEASLLANDNIRHSMEVLADDIKGVQQNAADMEQQVTEIGSILDTINSLSDQTNLLALNAAIEAARAGEHGRGFAVVADEVRKLAQSSRASSDKISSLLSNLKDASVVVVTDINKNVASITSSMDVTNEGRSTAQKVKEAATNVEGMAHTMSSSAEQQSATTLVIAQDVVNVEEAARHEVNIAKHLSKLSGDMKENNLLLQRTIDGFKVDKD
;
A
#
# COMPACT_ATOMS: atom_id res chain seq x y z
N MET A 1 -2.41 -30.25 -15.26
CA MET A 1 -1.24 -29.35 -15.46
C MET A 1 -1.44 -28.34 -16.60
N MET A 2 -2.10 -28.68 -17.71
CA MET A 2 -2.37 -27.73 -18.82
C MET A 2 -3.36 -26.59 -18.50
N LEU A 3 -4.35 -26.80 -17.63
CA LEU A 3 -5.36 -25.76 -17.27
C LEU A 3 -4.75 -24.52 -16.59
N LYS A 4 -3.62 -24.63 -15.90
CA LYS A 4 -2.97 -23.49 -15.22
C LYS A 4 -2.35 -22.47 -16.17
N LYS A 5 -2.17 -22.81 -17.45
CA LYS A 5 -1.61 -21.91 -18.48
C LYS A 5 -2.67 -21.15 -19.28
N LEU A 6 -3.95 -21.48 -19.08
CA LEU A 6 -5.05 -20.87 -19.81
C LEU A 6 -5.49 -19.60 -19.08
N SER A 7 -5.72 -18.51 -19.84
CA SER A 7 -6.32 -17.30 -19.27
C SER A 7 -7.72 -17.59 -18.75
N VAL A 8 -8.24 -16.76 -17.84
CA VAL A 8 -9.63 -16.85 -17.37
C VAL A 8 -10.62 -16.87 -18.54
N LEU A 9 -10.28 -16.15 -19.61
CA LEU A 9 -11.01 -16.15 -20.88
C LEU A 9 -11.02 -17.53 -21.57
N GLN A 10 -9.86 -18.18 -21.64
CA GLN A 10 -9.74 -19.48 -22.26
C GLN A 10 -10.41 -20.59 -21.43
N LEU A 11 -10.37 -20.51 -20.10
CA LEU A 11 -11.10 -21.41 -19.20
C LEU A 11 -12.62 -21.25 -19.34
N THR A 12 -13.11 -20.02 -19.44
CA THR A 12 -14.55 -19.75 -19.65
C THR A 12 -15.01 -20.21 -21.04
N ILE A 13 -14.18 -20.04 -22.08
CA ILE A 13 -14.44 -20.61 -23.42
C ILE A 13 -14.51 -22.15 -23.35
N LEU A 14 -13.57 -22.79 -22.67
CA LEU A 14 -13.53 -24.25 -22.59
C LEU A 14 -14.75 -24.80 -21.84
N GLY A 15 -15.12 -24.17 -20.72
CA GLY A 15 -16.30 -24.56 -19.93
C GLY A 15 -17.62 -24.39 -20.69
N THR A 16 -17.78 -23.26 -21.38
CA THR A 16 -18.98 -22.99 -22.20
C THR A 16 -19.06 -23.90 -23.43
N ALA A 17 -17.93 -24.21 -24.08
CA ALA A 17 -17.89 -25.14 -25.20
C ALA A 17 -18.31 -26.57 -24.79
N CYS A 18 -17.86 -27.07 -23.64
CA CYS A 18 -18.29 -28.37 -23.11
C CYS A 18 -19.81 -28.42 -22.83
N LEU A 19 -20.36 -27.36 -22.23
CA LEU A 19 -21.80 -27.22 -22.01
C LEU A 19 -22.57 -27.21 -23.35
N PHE A 20 -22.10 -26.44 -24.32
CA PHE A 20 -22.72 -26.35 -25.64
C PHE A 20 -22.73 -27.70 -26.37
N ILE A 21 -21.61 -28.44 -26.36
CA ILE A 21 -21.51 -29.79 -26.94
C ILE A 21 -22.52 -30.74 -26.28
N SER A 22 -22.67 -30.66 -24.95
CA SER A 22 -23.61 -31.51 -24.21
C SER A 22 -25.07 -31.22 -24.58
N ILE A 23 -25.44 -29.93 -24.73
CA ILE A 23 -26.77 -29.51 -25.19
C ILE A 23 -27.02 -29.97 -26.62
N MET A 24 -26.04 -29.82 -27.52
CA MET A 24 -26.15 -30.28 -28.91
C MET A 24 -26.33 -31.80 -29.00
N PHE A 25 -25.66 -32.58 -28.15
CA PHE A 25 -25.82 -34.03 -28.11
C PHE A 25 -27.24 -34.45 -27.67
N LEU A 26 -27.78 -33.82 -26.62
CA LEU A 26 -29.15 -34.08 -26.17
C LEU A 26 -30.19 -33.68 -27.22
N ALA A 27 -30.00 -32.51 -27.86
CA ALA A 27 -30.82 -32.03 -28.96
C ALA A 27 -30.82 -33.01 -30.15
N TYR A 28 -29.65 -33.51 -30.53
CA TYR A 28 -29.53 -34.52 -31.59
C TYR A 28 -30.31 -35.79 -31.24
N LYS A 29 -30.18 -36.29 -30.01
CA LYS A 29 -30.91 -37.47 -29.55
C LYS A 29 -32.43 -37.27 -29.60
N ASP A 30 -32.92 -36.12 -29.16
CA ASP A 30 -34.35 -35.79 -29.16
C ASP A 30 -34.92 -35.63 -30.57
N ILE A 31 -34.19 -34.95 -31.46
CA ILE A 31 -34.53 -34.82 -32.88
C ILE A 31 -34.56 -36.20 -33.57
N SER A 32 -33.55 -37.03 -33.32
CA SER A 32 -33.48 -38.39 -33.89
C SER A 32 -34.69 -39.22 -33.45
N THR A 33 -35.01 -39.19 -32.15
CA THR A 33 -36.15 -39.92 -31.58
C THR A 33 -37.48 -39.43 -32.17
N SER A 34 -37.69 -38.11 -32.22
CA SER A 34 -38.93 -37.53 -32.75
C SER A 34 -39.10 -37.78 -34.26
N ARG A 35 -38.00 -37.81 -35.03
CA ARG A 35 -38.02 -38.21 -36.45
C ARG A 35 -38.40 -39.68 -36.63
N GLU A 36 -37.87 -40.58 -35.80
CA GLU A 36 -38.24 -42.00 -35.84
C GLU A 36 -39.72 -42.20 -35.52
N VAL A 37 -40.24 -41.50 -34.51
CA VAL A 37 -41.66 -41.55 -34.15
C VAL A 37 -42.54 -41.01 -35.28
N LEU A 38 -42.17 -39.88 -35.89
CA LEU A 38 -42.92 -39.31 -37.02
C LEU A 38 -42.94 -40.26 -38.21
N SER A 39 -41.79 -40.79 -38.61
CA SER A 39 -41.69 -41.75 -39.72
C SER A 39 -42.51 -43.02 -39.45
N SER A 40 -42.49 -43.52 -38.21
CA SER A 40 -43.34 -44.65 -37.81
C SER A 40 -44.83 -44.33 -37.85
N ALA A 41 -45.24 -43.12 -37.46
CA ALA A 41 -46.65 -42.71 -37.46
C ALA A 41 -47.18 -42.53 -38.90
N GLU A 42 -46.38 -41.95 -39.80
CA GLU A 42 -46.71 -41.85 -41.23
C GLU A 42 -46.86 -43.23 -41.89
N ARG A 43 -45.98 -44.19 -41.52
CA ARG A 43 -46.11 -45.58 -41.93
C ARG A 43 -47.43 -46.19 -41.44
N ASP A 44 -47.78 -45.98 -40.17
CA ASP A 44 -49.01 -46.50 -39.59
C ASP A 44 -50.26 -45.92 -40.28
N ILE A 45 -50.26 -44.63 -40.66
CA ILE A 45 -51.33 -43.99 -41.46
C ILE A 45 -51.53 -44.75 -42.79
N LYS A 46 -50.44 -45.02 -43.51
CA LYS A 46 -50.52 -45.77 -44.78
C LYS A 46 -51.07 -47.18 -44.57
N LEU A 47 -50.57 -47.90 -43.57
CA LEU A 47 -51.03 -49.27 -43.25
C LEU A 47 -52.50 -49.31 -42.86
N VAL A 48 -52.97 -48.39 -42.02
CA VAL A 48 -54.38 -48.30 -41.60
C VAL A 48 -55.28 -48.01 -42.81
N THR A 49 -54.84 -47.12 -43.70
CA THR A 49 -55.56 -46.80 -44.95
C THR A 49 -55.67 -48.03 -45.85
N LEU A 50 -54.59 -48.82 -45.96
CA LEU A 50 -54.58 -50.07 -46.70
C LEU A 50 -55.50 -51.11 -46.07
N ILE A 51 -55.46 -51.30 -44.75
CA ILE A 51 -56.32 -52.23 -44.01
C ILE A 51 -57.80 -51.88 -44.24
N ALA A 52 -58.17 -50.61 -44.16
CA ALA A 52 -59.53 -50.15 -44.44
C ALA A 52 -59.93 -50.37 -45.90
N ALA A 53 -58.99 -50.27 -46.86
CA ALA A 53 -59.26 -50.60 -48.26
C ALA A 53 -59.49 -52.10 -48.49
N VAL A 54 -58.73 -52.97 -47.79
CA VAL A 54 -58.90 -54.43 -47.84
C VAL A 54 -60.22 -54.85 -47.17
N GLU A 55 -60.62 -54.24 -46.05
CA GLU A 55 -61.96 -54.47 -45.48
C GLU A 55 -63.06 -54.07 -46.47
N ARG A 56 -62.91 -52.93 -47.16
CA ARG A 56 -63.88 -52.50 -48.18
C ARG A 56 -64.02 -53.50 -49.32
N VAL A 57 -62.95 -54.21 -49.69
CA VAL A 57 -63.03 -55.34 -50.62
C VAL A 57 -63.92 -56.45 -50.07
N ALA A 58 -63.73 -56.87 -48.82
CA ALA A 58 -64.60 -57.86 -48.17
C ALA A 58 -66.06 -57.36 -48.11
N HIS A 59 -66.28 -56.10 -47.76
CA HIS A 59 -67.61 -55.50 -47.69
C HIS A 59 -68.32 -55.52 -49.06
N HIS A 60 -67.70 -54.98 -50.10
CA HIS A 60 -68.36 -54.86 -51.40
C HIS A 60 -68.57 -56.20 -52.08
N HIS A 61 -67.71 -57.19 -51.87
CA HIS A 61 -67.93 -58.56 -52.37
C HIS A 61 -68.93 -59.35 -51.51
N ALA A 62 -69.11 -59.02 -50.21
CA ALA A 62 -70.22 -59.52 -49.40
C ALA A 62 -71.59 -59.01 -49.91
N VAL A 63 -71.66 -57.73 -50.31
CA VAL A 63 -72.86 -57.15 -50.91
C VAL A 63 -73.10 -57.75 -52.30
N GLU A 64 -72.06 -57.91 -53.11
CA GLU A 64 -72.15 -58.58 -54.43
C GLU A 64 -72.67 -60.00 -54.29
N ARG A 65 -72.18 -60.78 -53.31
CA ARG A 65 -72.70 -62.12 -52.98
C ARG A 65 -74.20 -62.09 -52.68
N GLY A 66 -74.64 -61.16 -51.83
CA GLY A 66 -76.05 -61.05 -51.43
C GLY A 66 -76.96 -60.72 -52.61
N LEU A 67 -76.59 -59.73 -53.43
CA LEU A 67 -77.34 -59.35 -54.63
C LEU A 67 -77.32 -60.45 -55.69
N THR A 68 -76.20 -61.16 -55.85
CA THR A 68 -76.07 -62.32 -56.73
C THR A 68 -77.02 -63.44 -56.33
N ALA A 69 -77.07 -63.78 -55.04
CA ALA A 69 -78.00 -64.79 -54.54
C ALA A 69 -79.46 -64.40 -54.76
N GLY A 70 -79.80 -63.10 -54.56
CA GLY A 70 -81.14 -62.58 -54.85
C GLY A 70 -81.49 -62.62 -56.35
N PHE A 71 -80.54 -62.27 -57.22
CA PHE A 71 -80.72 -62.34 -58.68
C PHE A 71 -80.91 -63.78 -59.17
N LEU A 72 -80.11 -64.74 -58.68
CA LEU A 72 -80.25 -66.16 -59.04
C LEU A 72 -81.55 -66.78 -58.50
N GLY A 73 -82.04 -66.32 -57.35
CA GLY A 73 -83.29 -66.80 -56.75
C GLY A 73 -84.56 -66.21 -57.37
N ASN A 74 -84.51 -64.97 -57.86
CA ASN A 74 -85.61 -64.32 -58.57
C ASN A 74 -85.06 -63.38 -59.68
N PRO A 75 -84.76 -63.92 -60.88
CA PRO A 75 -84.17 -63.14 -61.97
C PRO A 75 -85.12 -62.05 -62.48
N SER A 76 -84.67 -60.80 -62.45
CA SER A 76 -85.36 -59.63 -63.02
C SER A 76 -84.36 -58.59 -63.50
N ASP A 77 -84.76 -57.69 -64.40
CA ASP A 77 -83.89 -56.60 -64.85
C ASP A 77 -83.44 -55.69 -63.69
N THR A 78 -84.32 -55.48 -62.71
CA THR A 78 -84.03 -54.71 -61.49
C THR A 78 -82.97 -55.40 -60.63
N SER A 79 -83.07 -56.72 -60.40
CA SER A 79 -82.06 -57.46 -59.63
C SER A 79 -80.73 -57.57 -60.38
N ARG A 80 -80.76 -57.70 -61.72
CA ARG A 80 -79.56 -57.67 -62.56
C ARG A 80 -78.83 -56.32 -62.49
N SER A 81 -79.56 -55.21 -62.61
CA SER A 81 -79.00 -53.85 -62.53
C SER A 81 -78.32 -53.59 -61.17
N LYS A 82 -78.93 -54.05 -60.07
CA LYS A 82 -78.33 -53.97 -58.72
C LYS A 82 -77.00 -54.73 -58.64
N VAL A 83 -76.92 -55.94 -59.19
CA VAL A 83 -75.68 -56.72 -59.26
C VAL A 83 -74.62 -55.99 -60.07
N LEU A 84 -74.93 -55.53 -61.29
CA LEU A 84 -74.00 -54.82 -62.16
C LEU A 84 -73.45 -53.53 -61.53
N ASN A 85 -74.30 -52.76 -60.85
CA ASN A 85 -73.85 -51.56 -60.13
C ASN A 85 -72.93 -51.91 -58.96
N GLN A 86 -73.24 -52.98 -58.22
CA GLN A 86 -72.39 -53.43 -57.12
C GLN A 86 -71.03 -53.96 -57.61
N ARG A 87 -70.98 -54.59 -58.79
CA ARG A 87 -69.71 -55.03 -59.41
C ARG A 87 -68.74 -53.87 -59.60
N LYS A 88 -69.22 -52.72 -60.08
CA LYS A 88 -68.41 -51.50 -60.22
C LYS A 88 -67.79 -51.05 -58.89
N LYS A 89 -68.57 -51.09 -57.80
CA LYS A 89 -68.09 -50.75 -56.46
C LYS A 89 -67.06 -51.76 -55.94
N ALA A 90 -67.27 -53.05 -56.19
CA ALA A 90 -66.36 -54.11 -55.81
C ALA A 90 -65.03 -54.05 -56.59
N ASP A 91 -65.07 -53.66 -57.86
CA ASP A 91 -63.89 -53.45 -58.70
C ASP A 91 -63.12 -52.21 -58.26
N ALA A 92 -63.81 -51.08 -58.04
CA ALA A 92 -63.19 -49.85 -57.52
C ALA A 92 -62.50 -50.06 -56.16
N ALA A 93 -63.03 -50.94 -55.30
CA ALA A 93 -62.37 -51.29 -54.04
C ALA A 93 -61.05 -52.04 -54.25
N MET A 94 -60.97 -52.89 -55.27
CA MET A 94 -59.74 -53.59 -55.65
C MET A 94 -58.71 -52.64 -56.28
N ASP A 95 -59.17 -51.73 -57.13
CA ASP A 95 -58.32 -50.70 -57.73
C ASP A 95 -57.72 -49.79 -56.65
N LYS A 96 -58.49 -49.48 -55.60
CA LYS A 96 -58.00 -48.68 -54.48
C LYS A 96 -56.84 -49.35 -53.75
N ILE A 97 -56.90 -50.65 -53.47
CA ILE A 97 -55.76 -51.39 -52.88
C ILE A 97 -54.55 -51.30 -53.81
N THR A 98 -54.75 -51.54 -55.10
CA THR A 98 -53.66 -51.50 -56.11
C THR A 98 -52.99 -50.12 -56.14
N SER A 99 -53.79 -49.04 -56.09
CA SER A 99 -53.26 -47.66 -56.06
C SER A 99 -52.45 -47.37 -54.80
N ILE A 100 -52.89 -47.85 -53.64
CA ILE A 100 -52.22 -47.64 -52.35
C ILE A 100 -50.88 -48.39 -52.35
N VAL A 101 -50.84 -49.63 -52.86
CA VAL A 101 -49.64 -50.46 -52.88
C VAL A 101 -48.62 -50.00 -53.92
N ALA A 102 -49.05 -49.28 -54.97
CA ALA A 102 -48.16 -48.70 -55.98
C ALA A 102 -47.36 -47.49 -55.47
N GLU A 103 -47.73 -46.90 -54.32
CA GLU A 103 -46.95 -45.86 -53.66
C GLU A 103 -45.63 -46.43 -53.09
N ASP A 104 -44.71 -45.57 -52.63
CA ASP A 104 -43.46 -46.02 -52.00
C ASP A 104 -43.70 -46.53 -50.56
N TRP A 105 -43.24 -47.76 -50.27
CA TRP A 105 -43.38 -48.46 -48.99
C TRP A 105 -42.03 -49.00 -48.51
N LYS A 106 -41.71 -48.70 -47.26
CA LYS A 106 -40.54 -49.30 -46.58
C LYS A 106 -40.70 -50.82 -46.38
N GLU A 107 -41.93 -51.31 -46.25
CA GLU A 107 -42.28 -52.73 -46.06
C GLU A 107 -42.92 -53.36 -47.31
N ALA A 108 -42.63 -52.86 -48.51
CA ALA A 108 -43.24 -53.30 -49.77
C ALA A 108 -43.31 -54.83 -49.92
N SER A 109 -42.22 -55.54 -49.61
CA SER A 109 -42.14 -57.01 -49.71
C SER A 109 -43.10 -57.74 -48.78
N SER A 110 -43.30 -57.23 -47.56
CA SER A 110 -44.20 -57.84 -46.57
C SER A 110 -45.66 -57.57 -46.93
N VAL A 111 -45.96 -56.34 -47.35
CA VAL A 111 -47.31 -55.94 -47.79
C VAL A 111 -47.74 -56.75 -49.02
N GLU A 112 -46.87 -56.87 -50.03
CA GLU A 112 -47.13 -57.64 -51.25
C GLU A 112 -47.38 -59.13 -50.92
N LYS A 113 -46.56 -59.73 -50.06
CA LYS A 113 -46.72 -61.12 -49.61
C LYS A 113 -48.06 -61.35 -48.92
N ILE A 114 -48.50 -60.42 -48.07
CA ILE A 114 -49.76 -60.52 -47.32
C ILE A 114 -50.99 -60.34 -48.23
N LEU A 115 -50.88 -59.52 -49.28
CA LEU A 115 -51.98 -59.25 -50.24
C LEU A 115 -52.10 -60.31 -51.34
N SER A 116 -51.03 -61.01 -51.69
CA SER A 116 -50.99 -62.01 -52.77
C SER A 116 -52.14 -63.04 -52.76
N PRO A 117 -52.58 -63.61 -51.62
CA PRO A 117 -53.71 -64.54 -51.58
C PRO A 117 -55.06 -63.95 -52.01
N VAL A 118 -55.25 -62.63 -51.85
CA VAL A 118 -56.45 -61.92 -52.28
C VAL A 118 -56.37 -61.64 -53.78
N PHE A 119 -55.26 -61.08 -54.25
CA PHE A 119 -55.05 -60.80 -55.68
C PHE A 119 -55.14 -62.05 -56.55
N SER A 120 -54.58 -63.17 -56.09
CA SER A 120 -54.68 -64.46 -56.79
C SER A 120 -56.12 -64.96 -56.93
N LEU A 121 -56.93 -64.85 -55.87
CA LEU A 121 -58.32 -65.32 -55.91
C LEU A 121 -59.22 -64.44 -56.81
N VAL A 122 -58.94 -63.14 -56.86
CA VAL A 122 -59.70 -62.18 -57.68
C VAL A 122 -59.55 -62.43 -59.18
N LYS A 123 -58.46 -63.08 -59.64
CA LYS A 123 -58.27 -63.44 -61.06
C LYS A 123 -59.42 -64.30 -61.61
N ASN A 124 -60.02 -65.17 -60.79
CA ASN A 124 -61.12 -66.04 -61.20
C ASN A 124 -62.51 -65.37 -61.08
N LYS A 125 -62.57 -64.10 -60.64
CA LYS A 125 -63.84 -63.37 -60.44
C LYS A 125 -64.65 -63.20 -61.72
N SER A 126 -63.99 -63.00 -62.86
CA SER A 126 -64.67 -62.80 -64.15
C SER A 126 -65.45 -64.05 -64.59
N GLU A 127 -64.91 -65.24 -64.32
CA GLU A 127 -65.55 -66.52 -64.64
C GLU A 127 -66.79 -66.73 -63.77
N ILE A 128 -66.68 -66.50 -62.46
CA ILE A 128 -67.81 -66.58 -61.53
C ILE A 128 -68.93 -65.59 -61.91
N ARG A 129 -68.58 -64.36 -62.30
CA ARG A 129 -69.57 -63.38 -62.76
C ARG A 129 -70.27 -63.83 -64.05
N LYS A 130 -69.57 -64.50 -64.96
CA LYS A 130 -70.15 -65.09 -66.17
C LYS A 130 -71.12 -66.22 -65.82
N GLU A 131 -70.76 -67.14 -64.93
CA GLU A 131 -71.68 -68.18 -64.43
C GLU A 131 -72.97 -67.58 -63.86
N VAL A 132 -72.86 -66.47 -63.11
CA VAL A 132 -74.00 -65.76 -62.54
C VAL A 132 -74.87 -65.12 -63.63
N ASP A 133 -74.25 -64.49 -64.63
CA ASP A 133 -74.98 -63.85 -65.74
C ASP A 133 -75.70 -64.88 -66.61
N ASP A 134 -75.15 -66.11 -66.72
CA ASP A 134 -75.74 -67.26 -67.39
C ASP A 134 -76.76 -68.03 -66.51
N LEU A 135 -77.11 -67.49 -65.33
CA LEU A 135 -78.01 -68.10 -64.33
C LEU A 135 -77.58 -69.48 -63.78
N ASN A 136 -76.29 -69.83 -63.92
CA ASN A 136 -75.70 -71.09 -63.44
C ASN A 136 -74.67 -70.88 -62.31
N GLY A 137 -74.82 -69.81 -61.53
CA GLY A 137 -73.86 -69.38 -60.51
C GLY A 137 -73.83 -70.18 -59.20
N LYS A 138 -73.87 -71.53 -59.25
CA LYS A 138 -73.87 -72.39 -58.05
C LYS A 138 -72.62 -72.17 -57.17
N ASN A 139 -71.50 -71.78 -57.77
CA ASN A 139 -70.23 -71.55 -57.08
C ASN A 139 -70.08 -70.14 -56.50
N ALA A 140 -70.93 -69.18 -56.91
CA ALA A 140 -70.77 -67.77 -56.58
C ALA A 140 -70.78 -67.51 -55.06
N PHE A 141 -71.68 -68.17 -54.32
CA PHE A 141 -71.74 -68.03 -52.86
C PHE A 141 -70.44 -68.47 -52.17
N SER A 142 -69.88 -69.61 -52.59
CA SER A 142 -68.63 -70.15 -52.03
C SER A 142 -67.44 -69.26 -52.38
N PHE A 143 -67.35 -68.83 -53.65
CA PHE A 143 -66.27 -67.96 -54.12
C PHE A 143 -66.21 -66.64 -53.34
N TYR A 144 -67.30 -65.89 -53.28
CA TYR A 144 -67.31 -64.61 -52.58
C TYR A 144 -67.09 -64.78 -51.07
N SER A 145 -67.60 -65.85 -50.47
CA SER A 145 -67.34 -66.14 -49.05
C SER A 145 -65.87 -66.46 -48.78
N ASN A 146 -65.19 -67.16 -49.69
CA ASN A 146 -63.75 -67.41 -49.61
C ASN A 146 -62.94 -66.12 -49.81
N LEU A 147 -63.35 -65.28 -50.77
CA LEU A 147 -62.72 -63.98 -51.00
C LEU A 147 -62.83 -63.06 -49.79
N ASN A 148 -64.02 -62.94 -49.20
CA ASN A 148 -64.22 -62.14 -47.99
C ASN A 148 -63.39 -62.67 -46.83
N LYS A 149 -63.37 -64.00 -46.62
CA LYS A 149 -62.54 -64.63 -45.59
C LYS A 149 -61.05 -64.32 -45.79
N ARG A 150 -60.54 -64.41 -47.02
CA ARG A 150 -59.15 -64.09 -47.33
C ARG A 150 -58.85 -62.62 -47.12
N ALA A 151 -59.72 -61.72 -47.57
CA ALA A 151 -59.56 -60.29 -47.35
C ALA A 151 -59.52 -59.94 -45.85
N LEU A 152 -60.41 -60.52 -45.03
CA LEU A 152 -60.40 -60.31 -43.58
C LEU A 152 -59.20 -60.96 -42.85
N ASN A 153 -58.66 -62.06 -43.38
CA ASN A 153 -57.42 -62.64 -42.86
C ASN A 153 -56.20 -61.77 -43.22
N THR A 154 -56.20 -61.21 -44.43
CA THR A 154 -55.20 -60.25 -44.90
C THR A 154 -55.22 -58.98 -44.06
N THR A 155 -56.38 -58.44 -43.69
CA THR A 155 -56.45 -57.30 -42.76
C THR A 155 -55.82 -57.62 -41.41
N ASN A 156 -56.07 -58.81 -40.85
CA ASN A 156 -55.45 -59.22 -39.57
C ASN A 156 -53.93 -59.32 -39.66
N ALA A 157 -53.40 -59.85 -40.76
CA ALA A 157 -51.96 -59.94 -40.98
C ALA A 157 -51.32 -58.54 -41.16
N LEU A 158 -51.99 -57.63 -41.87
CA LEU A 158 -51.53 -56.25 -42.03
C LEU A 158 -51.52 -55.47 -40.70
N THR A 159 -52.48 -55.72 -39.80
CA THR A 159 -52.49 -55.11 -38.46
C THR A 159 -51.22 -55.40 -37.66
N MET A 160 -50.56 -56.54 -37.90
CA MET A 160 -49.30 -56.86 -37.22
C MET A 160 -48.15 -55.92 -37.62
N LEU A 161 -48.21 -55.32 -38.81
CA LEU A 161 -47.19 -54.39 -39.33
C LEU A 161 -47.35 -52.96 -38.80
N VAL A 162 -48.51 -52.61 -38.24
CA VAL A 162 -48.72 -51.31 -37.56
C VAL A 162 -47.72 -51.22 -36.39
N ASN A 163 -47.35 -50.05 -35.89
CA ASN A 163 -46.46 -49.93 -34.73
C ASN A 163 -47.18 -49.42 -33.51
N ALA A 164 -48.06 -48.43 -33.68
CA ALA A 164 -48.84 -47.83 -32.61
C ALA A 164 -49.68 -48.90 -31.89
N PRO A 165 -49.37 -49.24 -30.62
CA PRO A 165 -50.05 -50.31 -29.90
C PRO A 165 -51.55 -50.03 -29.71
N GLU A 166 -51.90 -48.78 -29.43
CA GLU A 166 -53.28 -48.31 -29.32
C GLU A 166 -54.04 -48.48 -30.64
N ALA A 167 -53.42 -48.10 -31.76
CA ALA A 167 -54.01 -48.27 -33.09
C ALA A 167 -54.21 -49.76 -33.42
N LYS A 168 -53.26 -50.64 -33.07
CA LYS A 168 -53.41 -52.11 -33.21
C LYS A 168 -54.60 -52.65 -32.44
N GLN A 169 -54.75 -52.22 -31.20
CA GLN A 169 -55.83 -52.67 -30.32
C GLN A 169 -57.19 -52.30 -30.91
N VAL A 170 -57.38 -51.04 -31.29
CA VAL A 170 -58.64 -50.58 -31.88
C VAL A 170 -58.86 -51.18 -33.27
N LEU A 171 -57.81 -51.39 -34.08
CA LEU A 171 -57.93 -52.14 -35.34
C LEU A 171 -58.40 -53.57 -35.10
N SER A 172 -57.90 -54.25 -34.07
CA SER A 172 -58.36 -55.59 -33.71
C SER A 172 -59.87 -55.61 -33.40
N GLN A 173 -60.36 -54.60 -32.66
CA GLN A 173 -61.80 -54.42 -32.40
C GLN A 173 -62.58 -54.19 -33.71
N ALA A 174 -62.10 -53.30 -34.59
CA ALA A 174 -62.70 -53.05 -35.90
C ALA A 174 -62.78 -54.35 -36.73
N LEU A 175 -61.71 -55.14 -36.77
CA LEU A 175 -61.69 -56.38 -37.55
C LEU A 175 -62.60 -57.47 -36.95
N LEU A 176 -62.81 -57.48 -35.63
CA LEU A 176 -63.85 -58.31 -35.01
C LEU A 176 -65.26 -57.89 -35.46
N PHE A 177 -65.57 -56.59 -35.54
CA PHE A 177 -66.84 -56.12 -36.11
C PHE A 177 -66.99 -56.51 -37.58
N ALA A 178 -65.92 -56.42 -38.38
CA ALA A 178 -65.93 -56.85 -39.78
C ALA A 178 -66.19 -58.37 -39.92
N GLN A 179 -65.63 -59.18 -39.02
CA GLN A 179 -65.90 -60.62 -38.96
C GLN A 179 -67.35 -60.91 -38.54
N ALA A 180 -67.88 -60.23 -37.52
CA ALA A 180 -69.27 -60.36 -37.10
C ALA A 180 -70.23 -60.03 -38.25
N LYS A 181 -69.99 -58.90 -38.92
CA LYS A 181 -70.71 -58.43 -40.12
C LYS A 181 -70.73 -59.49 -41.23
N GLU A 182 -69.61 -60.14 -41.51
CA GLU A 182 -69.53 -61.20 -42.52
C GLU A 182 -70.33 -62.46 -42.11
N LYS A 183 -70.23 -62.90 -40.85
CA LYS A 183 -70.98 -64.06 -40.35
C LYS A 183 -72.49 -63.81 -40.30
N MET A 184 -72.91 -62.62 -39.87
CA MET A 184 -74.30 -62.19 -39.93
C MET A 184 -74.80 -62.13 -41.38
N GLY A 185 -73.96 -61.68 -42.33
CA GLY A 185 -74.28 -61.69 -43.76
C GLY A 185 -74.46 -63.10 -44.35
N GLN A 186 -73.63 -64.05 -43.94
CA GLN A 186 -73.76 -65.46 -44.33
C GLN A 186 -75.03 -66.10 -43.76
N ARG A 187 -75.32 -65.86 -42.47
CA ARG A 187 -76.55 -66.26 -41.79
C ARG A 187 -77.78 -65.68 -42.50
N ARG A 188 -77.80 -64.37 -42.76
CA ARG A 188 -78.88 -63.68 -43.49
C ARG A 188 -79.18 -64.37 -44.81
N GLY A 189 -78.15 -64.65 -45.62
CA GLY A 189 -78.33 -65.29 -46.93
C GLY A 189 -78.91 -66.70 -46.85
N LYS A 190 -78.47 -67.52 -45.89
CA LYS A 190 -78.95 -68.89 -45.72
C LYS A 190 -80.37 -68.96 -45.16
N VAL A 191 -80.69 -68.17 -44.15
CA VAL A 191 -82.05 -68.08 -43.58
C VAL A 191 -83.03 -67.52 -44.61
N ASN A 192 -82.60 -66.53 -45.42
CA ASN A 192 -83.43 -65.99 -46.51
C ASN A 192 -83.81 -67.07 -47.53
N ALA A 193 -82.90 -67.98 -47.85
CA ALA A 193 -83.19 -69.13 -48.73
C ALA A 193 -84.15 -70.13 -48.07
N VAL A 194 -84.02 -70.38 -46.77
CA VAL A 194 -84.91 -71.26 -45.99
C VAL A 194 -86.34 -70.71 -45.97
N LEU A 195 -86.51 -69.42 -45.67
CA LEU A 195 -87.83 -68.77 -45.64
C LEU A 195 -88.47 -68.72 -47.03
N ALA A 196 -87.67 -68.45 -48.08
CA ALA A 196 -88.17 -68.45 -49.46
C ALA A 196 -88.62 -69.84 -49.95
N ALA A 197 -87.97 -70.90 -49.48
CA ALA A 197 -88.32 -72.28 -49.80
C ALA A 197 -89.37 -72.89 -48.85
N SER A 198 -89.68 -72.20 -47.74
CA SER A 198 -90.48 -72.71 -46.61
C SER A 198 -90.06 -74.12 -46.16
N ALA A 199 -88.76 -74.40 -46.24
CA ALA A 199 -88.16 -75.70 -45.94
C ALA A 199 -86.68 -75.54 -45.58
N ILE A 200 -86.20 -76.37 -44.65
CA ILE A 200 -84.78 -76.41 -44.27
C ILE A 200 -84.23 -77.83 -44.37
N LEU A 201 -83.15 -77.99 -45.14
CA LEU A 201 -82.38 -79.24 -45.21
C LEU A 201 -81.36 -79.28 -44.08
N ASP A 202 -81.08 -80.46 -43.52
CA ASP A 202 -80.13 -80.61 -42.40
C ASP A 202 -78.74 -80.00 -42.64
N PRO A 203 -78.10 -80.13 -43.82
CA PRO A 203 -76.84 -79.46 -44.08
C PRO A 203 -76.93 -77.93 -44.01
N VAL A 204 -78.08 -77.34 -44.38
CA VAL A 204 -78.33 -75.90 -44.30
C VAL A 204 -78.61 -75.48 -42.85
N ARG A 205 -79.37 -76.29 -42.10
CA ARG A 205 -79.60 -76.11 -40.66
C ARG A 205 -78.29 -76.03 -39.89
N GLN A 206 -77.38 -76.98 -40.11
CA GLN A 206 -76.07 -77.00 -39.47
C GLN A 206 -75.21 -75.77 -39.84
N GLN A 207 -75.28 -75.30 -41.08
CA GLN A 207 -74.58 -74.07 -41.50
C GLN A 207 -75.14 -72.81 -40.81
N VAL A 208 -76.46 -72.68 -40.68
CA VAL A 208 -77.10 -71.55 -39.99
C VAL A 208 -76.73 -71.55 -38.51
N LEU A 209 -76.74 -72.71 -37.85
CA LEU A 209 -76.32 -72.85 -36.45
C LEU A 209 -74.83 -72.53 -36.28
N ALA A 210 -73.95 -72.99 -37.18
CA ALA A 210 -72.53 -72.68 -37.16
C ALA A 210 -72.28 -71.16 -37.25
N TYR A 211 -72.90 -70.46 -38.20
CA TYR A 211 -72.76 -69.00 -38.31
C TYR A 211 -73.32 -68.26 -37.10
N THR A 212 -74.42 -68.75 -36.50
CA THR A 212 -74.98 -68.17 -35.28
C THR A 212 -74.02 -68.32 -34.10
N ASN A 213 -73.42 -69.50 -33.92
CA ASN A 213 -72.46 -69.73 -32.84
C ASN A 213 -71.16 -68.94 -33.04
N GLU A 214 -70.64 -68.87 -34.26
CA GLU A 214 -69.48 -68.02 -34.58
C GLU A 214 -69.77 -66.54 -34.35
N THR A 215 -70.99 -66.08 -34.68
CA THR A 215 -71.41 -64.69 -34.42
C THR A 215 -71.41 -64.41 -32.92
N LYS A 216 -72.04 -65.27 -32.10
CA LYS A 216 -72.05 -65.14 -30.63
C LYS A 216 -70.63 -65.12 -30.04
N TYR A 217 -69.75 -66.00 -30.53
CA TYR A 217 -68.35 -66.03 -30.11
C TYR A 217 -67.61 -64.71 -30.40
N ILE A 218 -67.85 -64.11 -31.57
CA ILE A 218 -67.28 -62.80 -31.92
C ILE A 218 -67.91 -61.70 -31.05
N GLU A 219 -69.21 -61.76 -30.77
CA GLU A 219 -69.90 -60.81 -29.89
C GLU A 219 -69.33 -60.84 -28.47
N GLU A 220 -69.05 -62.02 -27.91
CA GLU A 220 -68.38 -62.16 -26.60
C GLU A 220 -66.97 -61.56 -26.63
N LYS A 221 -66.20 -61.82 -27.68
CA LYS A 221 -64.88 -61.18 -27.85
C LYS A 221 -64.99 -59.67 -27.92
N LEU A 222 -65.96 -59.13 -28.65
CA LEU A 222 -66.18 -57.69 -28.73
C LEU A 222 -66.53 -57.13 -27.35
N LYS A 223 -67.40 -57.78 -26.56
CA LYS A 223 -67.71 -57.35 -25.18
C LYS A 223 -66.49 -57.31 -24.26
N LEU A 224 -65.53 -58.22 -24.46
CA LEU A 224 -64.30 -58.28 -23.67
C LEU A 224 -63.24 -57.27 -24.11
N ASN A 225 -63.24 -56.86 -25.38
CA ASN A 225 -62.21 -55.99 -25.95
C ASN A 225 -62.65 -54.53 -26.13
N LEU A 226 -63.95 -54.25 -26.14
CA LEU A 226 -64.50 -52.90 -26.24
C LEU A 226 -64.64 -52.27 -24.86
N ASP A 227 -64.53 -50.95 -24.83
CA ASP A 227 -64.70 -50.09 -23.67
C ASP A 227 -65.46 -48.80 -24.03
N GLY A 228 -65.85 -48.05 -23.00
CA GLY A 228 -66.49 -46.73 -23.12
C GLY A 228 -67.72 -46.71 -24.05
N ASP A 229 -67.79 -45.68 -24.89
CA ASP A 229 -68.90 -45.44 -25.80
C ASP A 229 -69.07 -46.56 -26.84
N ALA A 230 -67.97 -47.20 -27.25
CA ALA A 230 -67.99 -48.29 -28.22
C ALA A 230 -68.66 -49.55 -27.66
N LEU A 231 -68.38 -49.89 -26.40
CA LEU A 231 -69.04 -50.99 -25.70
C LEU A 231 -70.52 -50.68 -25.49
N ASN A 232 -70.85 -49.45 -25.07
CA ASN A 232 -72.22 -49.02 -24.85
C ASN A 232 -73.05 -49.09 -26.15
N GLY A 233 -72.54 -48.51 -27.24
CA GLY A 233 -73.19 -48.55 -28.56
C GLY A 233 -73.41 -49.99 -29.07
N PHE A 234 -72.41 -50.86 -28.87
CA PHE A 234 -72.53 -52.27 -29.23
C PHE A 234 -73.58 -53.01 -28.39
N GLN A 235 -73.59 -52.81 -27.07
CA GLN A 235 -74.59 -53.43 -26.19
C GLN A 235 -76.01 -52.95 -26.51
N THR A 236 -76.19 -51.65 -26.78
CA THR A 236 -77.48 -51.10 -27.22
C THR A 236 -77.98 -51.77 -28.49
N LEU A 237 -77.09 -51.97 -29.47
CA LEU A 237 -77.45 -52.65 -30.73
C LEU A 237 -77.84 -54.12 -30.48
N LEU A 238 -77.09 -54.85 -29.66
CA LEU A 238 -77.39 -56.26 -29.36
C LEU A 238 -78.68 -56.45 -28.53
N ASN A 239 -79.02 -55.48 -27.68
CA ASN A 239 -80.23 -55.52 -26.85
C ASN A 239 -81.48 -54.93 -27.52
N SER A 240 -81.34 -54.41 -28.74
CA SER A 240 -82.46 -53.84 -29.51
C SER A 240 -83.58 -54.87 -29.76
N SER A 241 -84.79 -54.36 -30.01
CA SER A 241 -85.92 -55.20 -30.42
C SER A 241 -85.59 -56.00 -31.69
N THR A 242 -84.96 -55.35 -32.67
CA THR A 242 -84.50 -55.95 -33.93
C THR A 242 -83.58 -57.15 -33.70
N SER A 243 -82.59 -57.04 -32.80
CA SER A 243 -81.67 -58.13 -32.48
C SER A 243 -82.37 -59.31 -31.77
N ARG A 244 -83.35 -59.04 -30.90
CA ARG A 244 -84.15 -60.09 -30.23
C ARG A 244 -85.03 -60.83 -31.23
N GLU A 245 -85.70 -60.10 -32.10
CA GLU A 245 -86.56 -60.65 -33.16
C GLU A 245 -85.76 -61.52 -34.14
N ILE A 246 -84.60 -61.06 -34.58
CA ILE A 246 -83.69 -61.86 -35.43
C ILE A 246 -83.31 -63.18 -34.77
N ASN A 247 -82.96 -63.16 -33.48
CA ASN A 247 -82.58 -64.38 -32.76
C ASN A 247 -83.77 -65.34 -32.63
N GLN A 248 -84.98 -64.83 -32.40
CA GLN A 248 -86.20 -65.63 -32.36
C GLN A 248 -86.46 -66.30 -33.71
N ILE A 249 -86.45 -65.52 -34.81
CA ILE A 249 -86.65 -66.04 -36.18
C ILE A 249 -85.63 -67.13 -36.51
N VAL A 250 -84.35 -66.90 -36.18
CA VAL A 250 -83.29 -67.90 -36.45
C VAL A 250 -83.50 -69.18 -35.65
N ASN A 251 -83.88 -69.08 -34.37
CA ASN A 251 -84.13 -70.24 -33.52
C ASN A 251 -85.34 -71.04 -34.01
N GLU A 252 -86.45 -70.38 -34.34
CA GLU A 252 -87.66 -71.02 -34.84
C GLU A 252 -87.44 -71.65 -36.24
N ALA A 253 -86.74 -70.96 -37.14
CA ALA A 253 -86.40 -71.48 -38.46
C ALA A 253 -85.43 -72.68 -38.43
N THR A 254 -84.74 -72.90 -37.30
CA THR A 254 -83.79 -74.02 -37.10
C THR A 254 -84.24 -75.04 -36.05
N ALA A 255 -85.46 -74.90 -35.51
CA ALA A 255 -86.07 -75.86 -34.59
C ALA A 255 -86.39 -77.18 -35.28
N ASP A 256 -86.37 -78.32 -34.56
CA ASP A 256 -86.51 -79.66 -35.14
C ASP A 256 -87.73 -79.77 -36.08
N ASN A 257 -88.87 -79.20 -35.66
CA ASN A 257 -90.08 -79.02 -36.46
C ASN A 257 -90.42 -77.52 -36.60
N PRO A 258 -89.92 -76.82 -37.64
CA PRO A 258 -90.15 -75.40 -37.82
C PRO A 258 -91.55 -75.13 -38.38
N GLU A 259 -92.29 -74.19 -37.76
CA GLU A 259 -93.60 -73.74 -38.25
C GLU A 259 -93.41 -72.52 -39.17
N PHE A 260 -93.20 -72.75 -40.48
CA PHE A 260 -92.91 -71.65 -41.40
C PHE A 260 -94.04 -70.65 -41.61
N SER A 261 -95.29 -71.00 -41.23
CA SER A 261 -96.45 -70.11 -41.33
C SER A 261 -96.46 -69.00 -40.29
N SER A 262 -95.76 -69.15 -39.16
CA SER A 262 -95.63 -68.14 -38.12
C SER A 262 -94.40 -67.23 -38.31
N LEU A 263 -93.50 -67.59 -39.23
CA LEU A 263 -92.29 -66.85 -39.54
C LEU A 263 -92.57 -65.72 -40.55
N PRO A 264 -91.82 -64.61 -40.48
CA PRO A 264 -91.97 -63.50 -41.42
C PRO A 264 -91.56 -63.91 -42.84
N SER A 265 -91.99 -63.10 -43.81
CA SER A 265 -91.57 -63.28 -45.20
C SER A 265 -90.05 -63.16 -45.34
N ASN A 266 -89.49 -63.79 -46.38
CA ASN A 266 -88.07 -63.65 -46.69
C ASN A 266 -87.65 -62.17 -46.90
N ALA A 267 -88.53 -61.32 -47.43
CA ALA A 267 -88.29 -59.89 -47.61
C ALA A 267 -88.20 -59.13 -46.27
N GLU A 268 -89.11 -59.41 -45.33
CA GLU A 268 -89.07 -58.85 -43.97
C GLU A 268 -87.82 -59.29 -43.21
N TRP A 269 -87.50 -60.59 -43.24
CA TRP A 269 -86.24 -61.12 -42.70
C TRP A 269 -85.02 -60.42 -43.29
N PHE A 270 -84.97 -60.28 -44.62
CA PHE A 270 -83.85 -59.64 -45.29
C PHE A 270 -83.69 -58.19 -44.84
N SER A 271 -84.79 -57.47 -44.65
CA SER A 271 -84.79 -56.09 -44.15
C SER A 271 -84.24 -56.02 -42.71
N LEU A 272 -84.82 -56.78 -41.78
CA LEU A 272 -84.41 -56.83 -40.36
C LEU A 272 -82.93 -57.19 -40.21
N ALA A 273 -82.50 -58.27 -40.88
CA ALA A 273 -81.11 -58.69 -40.84
C ALA A 273 -80.16 -57.68 -41.50
N SER A 274 -80.62 -56.92 -42.50
CA SER A 274 -79.83 -55.86 -43.11
C SER A 274 -79.70 -54.64 -42.19
N GLU A 275 -80.72 -54.32 -41.41
CA GLU A 275 -80.69 -53.26 -40.40
C GLU A 275 -79.65 -53.56 -39.30
N GLN A 276 -79.66 -54.78 -38.74
CA GLN A 276 -78.66 -55.20 -37.75
C GLN A 276 -77.23 -55.15 -38.30
N ILE A 277 -77.04 -55.65 -39.53
CA ILE A 277 -75.73 -55.59 -40.22
C ILE A 277 -75.31 -54.12 -40.44
N GLY A 278 -76.27 -53.23 -40.75
CA GLY A 278 -76.04 -51.79 -40.87
C GLY A 278 -75.54 -51.17 -39.57
N GLY A 279 -76.13 -51.54 -38.42
CA GLY A 279 -75.66 -51.11 -37.10
C GLY A 279 -74.23 -51.56 -36.80
N ILE A 280 -73.89 -52.82 -37.08
CA ILE A 280 -72.51 -53.32 -36.93
C ILE A 280 -71.56 -52.60 -37.89
N ALA A 281 -72.00 -52.29 -39.12
CA ALA A 281 -71.18 -51.55 -40.08
C ALA A 281 -70.93 -50.09 -39.64
N ALA A 282 -71.88 -49.45 -38.95
CA ALA A 282 -71.68 -48.12 -38.38
C ALA A 282 -70.62 -48.14 -37.26
N LEU A 283 -70.72 -49.09 -36.32
CA LEU A 283 -69.72 -49.26 -35.26
C LEU A 283 -68.33 -49.60 -35.84
N LEU A 284 -68.28 -50.41 -36.89
CA LEU A 284 -67.05 -50.68 -37.63
C LEU A 284 -66.41 -49.42 -38.21
N SER A 285 -67.21 -48.57 -38.87
CA SER A 285 -66.73 -47.31 -39.44
C SER A 285 -66.18 -46.39 -38.35
N GLU A 286 -66.92 -46.25 -37.25
CA GLU A 286 -66.51 -45.44 -36.10
C GLU A 286 -65.17 -45.91 -35.51
N ARG A 287 -64.96 -47.22 -35.39
CA ARG A 287 -63.66 -47.76 -34.94
C ARG A 287 -62.54 -47.47 -35.92
N PHE A 288 -62.77 -47.59 -37.23
CA PHE A 288 -61.76 -47.23 -38.23
C PHE A 288 -61.43 -45.73 -38.20
N ASP A 289 -62.43 -44.86 -38.07
CA ASP A 289 -62.23 -43.41 -37.94
C ASP A 289 -61.43 -43.08 -36.68
N TYR A 290 -61.71 -43.76 -35.56
CA TYR A 290 -60.95 -43.60 -34.33
C TYR A 290 -59.48 -44.05 -34.49
N VAL A 291 -59.20 -45.18 -35.15
CA VAL A 291 -57.82 -45.60 -35.47
C VAL A 291 -57.10 -44.52 -36.29
N VAL A 292 -57.75 -44.00 -37.33
CA VAL A 292 -57.18 -42.94 -38.18
C VAL A 292 -56.87 -41.70 -37.34
N SER A 293 -57.71 -41.35 -36.37
CA SER A 293 -57.45 -40.23 -35.44
C SER A 293 -56.22 -40.47 -34.56
N ILE A 294 -56.02 -41.70 -34.06
CA ILE A 294 -54.88 -42.07 -33.21
C ILE A 294 -53.57 -41.89 -33.98
N VAL A 295 -53.47 -42.45 -35.18
CA VAL A 295 -52.23 -42.41 -35.97
C VAL A 295 -51.91 -40.99 -36.48
N ASN A 296 -52.92 -40.20 -36.85
CA ASN A 296 -52.73 -38.79 -37.22
C ASN A 296 -52.33 -37.91 -36.03
N THR A 297 -52.93 -38.12 -34.86
CA THR A 297 -52.55 -37.39 -33.64
C THR A 297 -51.10 -37.70 -33.28
N LYS A 298 -50.69 -38.97 -33.36
CA LYS A 298 -49.32 -39.38 -33.09
C LYS A 298 -48.31 -38.74 -34.04
N ALA A 299 -48.63 -38.67 -35.33
CA ALA A 299 -47.81 -37.96 -36.32
C ALA A 299 -47.74 -36.45 -36.02
N SER A 300 -48.87 -35.81 -35.75
CA SER A 300 -48.95 -34.38 -35.44
C SER A 300 -48.18 -34.00 -34.17
N SER A 301 -48.30 -34.80 -33.10
CA SER A 301 -47.54 -34.60 -31.86
C SER A 301 -46.04 -34.76 -32.08
N ALA A 302 -45.61 -35.77 -32.84
CA ALA A 302 -44.19 -35.95 -33.18
C ALA A 302 -43.63 -34.75 -33.98
N ASN A 303 -44.40 -34.25 -34.94
CA ASN A 303 -44.02 -33.06 -35.71
C ASN A 303 -43.98 -31.79 -34.84
N THR A 304 -44.96 -31.60 -33.95
CA THR A 304 -44.99 -30.47 -33.01
C THR A 304 -43.78 -30.51 -32.07
N ASN A 305 -43.43 -31.68 -31.54
CA ASN A 305 -42.24 -31.86 -30.70
C ASN A 305 -40.96 -31.48 -31.45
N LEU A 306 -40.80 -31.90 -32.72
CA LEU A 306 -39.65 -31.48 -33.54
C LEU A 306 -39.55 -29.96 -33.66
N VAL A 307 -40.66 -29.28 -33.97
CA VAL A 307 -40.69 -27.81 -34.10
C VAL A 307 -40.32 -27.14 -32.78
N VAL A 308 -40.91 -27.58 -31.66
CA VAL A 308 -40.62 -27.04 -30.32
C VAL A 308 -39.14 -27.22 -29.98
N THR A 309 -38.58 -28.41 -30.20
CA THR A 309 -37.16 -28.70 -29.96
C THR A 309 -36.25 -27.77 -30.76
N PHE A 310 -36.53 -27.53 -32.05
CA PHE A 310 -35.77 -26.57 -32.86
C PHE A 310 -35.85 -25.14 -32.32
N VAL A 311 -37.03 -24.67 -31.91
CA VAL A 311 -37.21 -23.32 -31.35
C VAL A 311 -36.44 -23.16 -30.04
N VAL A 312 -36.51 -24.15 -29.14
CA VAL A 312 -35.77 -24.12 -27.86
C VAL A 312 -34.26 -24.09 -28.10
N ILE A 313 -33.74 -24.89 -29.02
CA ILE A 313 -32.32 -24.88 -29.39
C ILE A 313 -31.90 -23.51 -29.94
N ALA A 314 -32.71 -22.90 -30.81
CA ALA A 314 -32.42 -21.59 -31.37
C ALA A 314 -32.36 -20.50 -30.28
N LEU A 315 -33.33 -20.49 -29.36
CA LEU A 315 -33.37 -19.56 -28.24
C LEU A 315 -32.21 -19.74 -27.26
N LEU A 316 -31.87 -20.99 -26.90
CA LEU A 316 -30.72 -21.29 -26.04
C LEU A 316 -29.41 -20.86 -26.69
N THR A 317 -29.24 -21.11 -27.99
CA THR A 317 -28.05 -20.69 -28.73
C THR A 317 -27.93 -19.17 -28.76
N LEU A 318 -29.03 -18.45 -29.03
CA LEU A 318 -29.06 -16.99 -28.99
C LEU A 318 -28.71 -16.45 -27.60
N PHE A 319 -29.29 -17.03 -26.54
CA PHE A 319 -29.03 -16.65 -25.15
C PHE A 319 -27.56 -16.81 -24.78
N ILE A 320 -26.94 -17.94 -25.14
CA ILE A 320 -25.51 -18.19 -24.92
C ILE A 320 -24.66 -17.14 -25.66
N VAL A 321 -24.98 -16.84 -26.92
CA VAL A 321 -24.25 -15.85 -27.72
C VAL A 321 -24.34 -14.45 -27.11
N VAL A 322 -25.51 -14.03 -26.63
CA VAL A 322 -25.71 -12.71 -26.01
C VAL A 322 -24.93 -12.59 -24.71
N ILE A 323 -25.04 -13.58 -23.80
CA ILE A 323 -24.28 -13.60 -22.54
C ILE A 323 -22.78 -13.55 -22.81
N TYR A 324 -22.31 -14.31 -23.79
CA TYR A 324 -20.90 -14.37 -24.09
C TYR A 324 -20.38 -13.05 -24.66
N ARG A 325 -21.14 -12.41 -25.56
CA ARG A 325 -20.80 -11.10 -26.13
C ARG A 325 -20.75 -10.00 -25.06
N THR A 326 -21.67 -10.00 -24.09
CA THR A 326 -21.68 -9.00 -23.01
C THR A 326 -20.54 -9.21 -22.01
N LEU A 327 -20.29 -10.45 -21.58
CA LEU A 327 -19.17 -10.78 -20.69
C LEU A 327 -17.82 -10.40 -21.29
N LEU A 328 -17.58 -10.74 -22.57
CA LEU A 328 -16.35 -10.36 -23.27
C LEU A 328 -16.17 -8.85 -23.34
N GLY A 329 -17.24 -8.11 -23.68
CA GLY A 329 -17.18 -6.65 -23.77
C GLY A 329 -16.82 -5.98 -22.44
N ILE A 330 -17.44 -6.42 -21.34
CA ILE A 330 -17.20 -5.88 -20.01
C ILE A 330 -15.76 -6.15 -19.56
N ILE A 331 -15.28 -7.39 -19.70
CA ILE A 331 -13.94 -7.78 -19.24
C ILE A 331 -12.85 -7.08 -20.07
N THR A 332 -12.97 -7.08 -21.40
CA THR A 332 -11.97 -6.48 -22.29
C THR A 332 -11.89 -4.96 -22.12
N GLN A 333 -13.02 -4.27 -21.99
CA GLN A 333 -13.01 -2.82 -21.78
C GLN A 333 -12.36 -2.43 -20.45
N GLN A 334 -12.63 -3.18 -19.38
CA GLN A 334 -12.03 -2.95 -18.06
C GLN A 334 -10.53 -3.24 -18.04
N LEU A 335 -10.09 -4.35 -18.62
CA LEU A 335 -8.68 -4.70 -18.76
C LEU A 335 -7.92 -3.67 -19.59
N ASN A 336 -8.47 -3.25 -20.74
CA ASN A 336 -7.81 -2.27 -21.60
C ASN A 336 -7.64 -0.91 -20.90
N LYS A 337 -8.62 -0.48 -20.10
CA LYS A 337 -8.49 0.73 -19.28
C LYS A 337 -7.39 0.60 -18.22
N LEU A 338 -7.39 -0.50 -17.47
CA LEU A 338 -6.38 -0.75 -16.44
C LEU A 338 -4.96 -0.81 -17.04
N VAL A 339 -4.79 -1.55 -18.14
CA VAL A 339 -3.51 -1.65 -18.85
C VAL A 339 -3.08 -0.30 -19.44
N ALA A 340 -3.98 0.45 -20.07
CA ALA A 340 -3.64 1.75 -20.64
C ALA A 340 -3.20 2.76 -19.57
N ASN A 341 -3.87 2.77 -18.41
CA ASN A 341 -3.50 3.64 -17.30
C ASN A 341 -2.16 3.22 -16.67
N LEU A 342 -1.93 1.92 -16.49
CA LEU A 342 -0.64 1.39 -16.03
C LEU A 342 0.51 1.69 -17.02
N ASP A 343 0.26 1.58 -18.32
CA ASP A 343 1.25 1.91 -19.37
C ASP A 343 1.60 3.40 -19.37
N LYS A 344 0.62 4.28 -19.13
CA LYS A 344 0.87 5.72 -18.91
C LYS A 344 1.73 5.97 -17.68
N ILE A 345 1.43 5.33 -16.55
CA ILE A 345 2.25 5.45 -15.32
C ILE A 345 3.68 4.98 -15.60
N ALA A 346 3.86 3.85 -16.29
CA ALA A 346 5.18 3.28 -16.56
C ALA A 346 6.02 4.10 -17.55
N LYS A 347 5.40 4.68 -18.59
CA LYS A 347 6.11 5.46 -19.63
C LYS A 347 6.29 6.93 -19.28
N GLU A 348 5.29 7.55 -18.67
CA GLU A 348 5.24 8.99 -18.42
C GLU A 348 5.48 9.35 -16.96
N GLY A 349 5.56 8.37 -16.05
CA GLY A 349 5.73 8.60 -14.61
C GLY A 349 4.53 9.30 -13.97
N ASP A 350 3.35 9.27 -14.60
CA ASP A 350 2.19 10.05 -14.16
C ASP A 350 1.42 9.37 -13.01
N LEU A 351 1.76 9.75 -11.77
CA LEU A 351 1.14 9.22 -10.55
C LEU A 351 -0.17 9.95 -10.16
N THR A 352 -0.69 10.83 -11.02
CA THR A 352 -1.95 11.56 -10.80
C THR A 352 -3.18 10.79 -11.29
N ILE A 353 -2.95 9.72 -12.06
CA ILE A 353 -4.00 8.93 -12.69
C ILE A 353 -4.79 8.14 -11.64
N ASP A 354 -6.10 8.37 -11.57
CA ASP A 354 -7.00 7.57 -10.74
C ASP A 354 -7.25 6.18 -11.37
N LEU A 355 -6.83 5.15 -10.64
CA LEU A 355 -7.07 3.75 -10.99
C LEU A 355 -8.30 3.20 -10.27
N SER A 356 -9.10 4.00 -9.57
CA SER A 356 -10.27 3.51 -8.87
C SER A 356 -11.33 2.99 -9.86
N MET A 357 -11.74 1.74 -9.65
CA MET A 357 -12.84 1.12 -10.38
C MET A 357 -13.99 0.87 -9.42
N SER A 358 -15.21 1.28 -9.82
CA SER A 358 -16.44 1.09 -9.03
C SER A 358 -16.91 -0.38 -8.97
N THR A 359 -16.17 -1.31 -9.57
CA THR A 359 -16.55 -2.72 -9.64
C THR A 359 -16.18 -3.48 -8.36
N LYS A 360 -17.02 -4.45 -7.99
CA LYS A 360 -16.84 -5.33 -6.81
C LYS A 360 -16.29 -6.71 -7.18
N ASN A 361 -15.69 -6.84 -8.36
CA ASN A 361 -15.07 -8.07 -8.85
C ASN A 361 -13.56 -8.05 -8.64
N GLU A 362 -12.89 -9.13 -9.04
CA GLU A 362 -11.45 -9.32 -8.92
C GLU A 362 -10.65 -8.22 -9.63
N LEU A 363 -11.15 -7.70 -10.76
CA LEU A 363 -10.53 -6.54 -11.43
C LEU A 363 -10.61 -5.28 -10.57
N GLY A 364 -11.73 -5.05 -9.88
CA GLY A 364 -11.88 -3.93 -8.96
C GLY A 364 -10.94 -4.04 -7.77
N ASP A 365 -10.72 -5.25 -7.23
CA ASP A 365 -9.74 -5.49 -6.18
C ASP A 365 -8.32 -5.20 -6.65
N ILE A 366 -7.93 -5.70 -7.83
CA ILE A 366 -6.62 -5.39 -8.44
C ILE A 366 -6.46 -3.87 -8.61
N SER A 367 -7.47 -3.20 -9.16
CA SER A 367 -7.44 -1.75 -9.38
C SER A 367 -7.24 -0.98 -8.08
N ARG A 368 -7.94 -1.36 -7.00
CA ARG A 368 -7.77 -0.76 -5.66
C ARG A 368 -6.37 -1.00 -5.09
N SER A 369 -5.87 -2.24 -5.13
CA SER A 369 -4.54 -2.56 -4.62
C SER A 369 -3.44 -1.79 -5.38
N VAL A 370 -3.53 -1.74 -6.70
CA VAL A 370 -2.59 -0.95 -7.53
C VAL A 370 -2.72 0.53 -7.20
N ASN A 371 -3.93 1.07 -7.08
CA ASN A 371 -4.15 2.48 -6.70
C ASN A 371 -3.50 2.81 -5.35
N THR A 372 -3.63 1.94 -4.35
CA THR A 372 -2.95 2.11 -3.06
C THR A 372 -1.43 2.14 -3.22
N THR A 373 -0.86 1.31 -4.08
CA THR A 373 0.59 1.36 -4.39
C THR A 373 0.99 2.67 -5.07
N ILE A 374 0.20 3.17 -6.02
CA ILE A 374 0.44 4.45 -6.68
C ILE A 374 0.37 5.61 -5.68
N LEU A 375 -0.61 5.62 -4.77
CA LEU A 375 -0.70 6.61 -3.70
C LEU A 375 0.52 6.57 -2.77
N ALA A 376 0.99 5.39 -2.39
CA ALA A 376 2.20 5.24 -1.58
C ALA A 376 3.46 5.74 -2.32
N LEU A 377 3.58 5.46 -3.62
CA LEU A 377 4.67 6.00 -4.45
C LEU A 377 4.59 7.52 -4.56
N ARG A 378 3.40 8.07 -4.71
CA ARG A 378 3.14 9.51 -4.75
C ARG A 378 3.57 10.20 -3.46
N ASP A 379 3.22 9.63 -2.30
CA ASP A 379 3.64 10.16 -1.00
C ASP A 379 5.16 10.05 -0.81
N LEU A 380 5.78 8.97 -1.27
CA LEU A 380 7.24 8.82 -1.27
C LEU A 380 7.94 9.88 -2.13
N VAL A 381 7.45 10.15 -3.34
CA VAL A 381 8.00 11.19 -4.23
C VAL A 381 7.84 12.59 -3.60
N ARG A 382 6.68 12.88 -2.98
CA ARG A 382 6.46 14.14 -2.24
C ARG A 382 7.42 14.29 -1.06
N GLY A 383 7.54 13.25 -0.24
CA GLY A 383 8.47 13.22 0.90
C GLY A 383 9.92 13.40 0.47
N LEU A 384 10.31 12.78 -0.66
CA LEU A 384 11.65 12.95 -1.23
C LEU A 384 11.87 14.38 -1.72
N GLY A 385 10.91 15.00 -2.41
CA GLY A 385 10.97 16.40 -2.82
C GLY A 385 11.19 17.35 -1.63
N GLN A 386 10.47 17.15 -0.53
CA GLN A 386 10.62 17.95 0.67
C GLN A 386 11.96 17.71 1.39
N SER A 387 12.48 16.47 1.33
CA SER A 387 13.80 16.12 1.82
C SER A 387 14.91 16.80 1.02
N ILE A 388 14.80 16.85 -0.32
CA ILE A 388 15.73 17.58 -1.20
C ILE A 388 15.77 19.07 -0.88
N LEU A 389 14.61 19.71 -0.67
CA LEU A 389 14.53 21.12 -0.28
C LEU A 389 15.22 21.37 1.07
N THR A 390 14.99 20.49 2.04
CA THR A 390 15.60 20.58 3.38
C THR A 390 17.12 20.36 3.30
N SER A 391 17.56 19.36 2.56
CA SER A 391 18.98 19.05 2.31
C SER A 391 19.69 20.20 1.59
N SER A 392 19.03 20.83 0.61
CA SER A 392 19.57 21.98 -0.12
C SER A 392 19.69 23.24 0.74
N ARG A 393 18.77 23.42 1.70
CA ARG A 393 18.88 24.47 2.72
C ARG A 393 20.04 24.19 3.67
N LEU A 394 20.18 22.94 4.14
CA LEU A 394 21.26 22.54 5.04
C LEU A 394 22.64 22.66 4.39
N SER A 395 22.78 22.27 3.12
CA SER A 395 24.01 22.45 2.33
C SER A 395 24.40 23.94 2.24
N ARG A 396 23.45 24.84 1.96
CA ARG A 396 23.73 26.29 2.00
C ARG A 396 24.17 26.78 3.39
N GLN A 397 23.48 26.35 4.44
CA GLN A 397 23.88 26.70 5.81
C GLN A 397 25.28 26.18 6.16
N LEU A 398 25.64 24.98 5.71
CA LEU A 398 26.99 24.41 5.87
C LEU A 398 28.05 25.22 5.11
N GLU A 399 27.73 25.69 3.90
CA GLU A 399 28.63 26.53 3.09
C GLU A 399 28.88 27.87 3.78
N ASP A 400 27.81 28.53 4.25
CA ASP A 400 27.89 29.81 4.98
C ASP A 400 28.71 29.65 6.27
N SER A 401 28.40 28.64 7.11
CA SER A 401 29.15 28.37 8.35
C SER A 401 30.60 27.99 8.12
N SER A 402 30.92 27.30 7.00
CA SER A 402 32.31 27.02 6.63
C SER A 402 33.06 28.30 6.25
N GLY A 403 32.38 29.23 5.58
CA GLY A 403 32.92 30.55 5.25
C GLY A 403 33.21 31.38 6.51
N GLU A 404 32.27 31.42 7.46
CA GLU A 404 32.46 32.10 8.75
C GLU A 404 33.63 31.51 9.54
N MET A 405 33.72 30.18 9.64
CA MET A 405 34.83 29.50 10.32
C MET A 405 36.20 29.79 9.68
N LEU A 406 36.28 29.89 8.34
CA LEU A 406 37.53 30.29 7.66
C LEU A 406 37.96 31.71 8.03
N ASP A 407 37.00 32.64 8.08
CA ASP A 407 37.27 34.03 8.44
C ASP A 407 37.72 34.15 9.90
N ASP A 408 37.05 33.46 10.82
CA ASP A 408 37.39 33.46 12.25
C ASP A 408 38.73 32.77 12.53
N ALA A 409 39.04 31.67 11.85
CA ALA A 409 40.37 31.05 11.95
C ALA A 409 41.46 32.00 11.41
N GLY A 410 41.19 32.72 10.30
CA GLY A 410 42.10 33.73 9.76
C GLY A 410 42.34 34.90 10.73
N LYS A 411 41.29 35.43 11.36
CA LYS A 411 41.40 36.45 12.41
C LYS A 411 42.19 35.94 13.61
N THR A 412 41.95 34.69 14.02
CA THR A 412 42.67 34.05 15.14
C THR A 412 44.16 33.96 14.82
N GLN A 413 44.55 33.50 13.63
CA GLN A 413 45.96 33.48 13.20
C GLN A 413 46.62 34.86 13.26
N GLN A 414 45.93 35.90 12.78
CA GLN A 414 46.43 37.28 12.86
C GLN A 414 46.60 37.76 14.30
N LEU A 415 45.63 37.47 15.18
CA LEU A 415 45.69 37.84 16.59
C LEU A 415 46.85 37.14 17.30
N THR A 416 47.06 35.85 16.97
CA THR A 416 48.16 35.02 17.49
C THR A 416 49.52 35.62 17.11
N ALA A 417 49.69 36.08 15.85
CA ALA A 417 50.91 36.77 15.41
C ALA A 417 51.15 38.10 16.16
N ASN A 418 50.09 38.86 16.43
CA ASN A 418 50.18 40.11 17.20
C ASN A 418 50.58 39.83 18.66
N ILE A 419 50.01 38.79 19.29
CA ILE A 419 50.35 38.39 20.66
C ILE A 419 51.80 37.91 20.73
N ALA A 420 52.28 37.12 19.75
CA ALA A 420 53.67 36.69 19.68
C ALA A 420 54.64 37.90 19.68
N SER A 421 54.34 38.94 18.90
CA SER A 421 55.13 40.18 18.89
C SER A 421 55.11 40.90 20.24
N ALA A 422 53.94 40.95 20.90
CA ALA A 422 53.82 41.57 22.22
C ALA A 422 54.60 40.79 23.31
N ILE A 423 54.62 39.46 23.24
CA ILE A 423 55.39 38.58 24.12
C ILE A 423 56.89 38.85 23.97
N GLU A 424 57.40 38.99 22.74
CA GLU A 424 58.81 39.34 22.53
C GLU A 424 59.16 40.68 23.18
N GLN A 425 58.27 41.68 23.05
CA GLN A 425 58.46 42.99 23.67
C GLN A 425 58.42 42.89 25.20
N VAL A 426 57.48 42.14 25.78
CA VAL A 426 57.42 41.91 27.24
C VAL A 426 58.69 41.21 27.73
N ALA A 427 59.14 40.16 27.05
CA ALA A 427 60.38 39.45 27.38
C ALA A 427 61.63 40.35 27.30
N ALA A 428 61.67 41.29 26.35
CA ALA A 428 62.73 42.31 26.30
C ALA A 428 62.65 43.25 27.51
N THR A 429 61.47 43.79 27.82
CA THR A 429 61.30 44.71 28.96
C THR A 429 61.58 44.05 30.31
N SER A 430 61.20 42.80 30.52
CA SER A 430 61.53 42.07 31.76
C SER A 430 63.04 41.91 31.94
N ARG A 431 63.79 41.65 30.87
CA ARG A 431 65.26 41.60 30.92
C ARG A 431 65.88 42.96 31.28
N GLU A 432 65.32 44.05 30.75
CA GLU A 432 65.76 45.40 31.09
C GLU A 432 65.45 45.76 32.55
N ILE A 433 64.27 45.40 33.07
CA ILE A 433 63.88 45.61 34.47
C ILE A 433 64.80 44.83 35.41
N ALA A 434 65.10 43.56 35.10
CA ALA A 434 66.04 42.76 35.87
C ALA A 434 67.43 43.42 35.93
N LYS A 435 67.94 43.90 34.79
CA LYS A 435 69.21 44.63 34.71
C LYS A 435 69.17 45.92 35.53
N ALA A 436 68.10 46.71 35.42
CA ALA A 436 67.91 47.92 36.22
C ALA A 436 67.88 47.61 37.73
N GLY A 437 67.36 46.45 38.14
CA GLY A 437 67.38 45.98 39.52
C GLY A 437 68.78 45.72 40.03
N VAL A 438 69.60 45.02 39.23
CA VAL A 438 71.01 44.77 39.55
C VAL A 438 71.81 46.09 39.65
N ASP A 439 71.57 47.03 38.74
CA ASP A 439 72.25 48.33 38.77
C ASP A 439 71.81 49.19 39.97
N THR A 440 70.52 49.15 40.34
CA THR A 440 69.99 49.82 41.54
C THR A 440 70.58 49.23 42.82
N LEU A 441 70.71 47.90 42.89
CA LEU A 441 71.35 47.20 44.01
C LEU A 441 72.81 47.66 44.18
N ARG A 442 73.55 47.79 43.07
CA ARG A 442 74.95 48.26 43.08
C ARG A 442 75.04 49.70 43.58
N ALA A 443 74.17 50.59 43.08
CA ALA A 443 74.13 51.98 43.50
C ALA A 443 73.76 52.13 44.99
N SER A 444 72.82 51.32 45.48
CA SER A 444 72.44 51.30 46.88
C SER A 444 73.59 50.88 47.81
N LYS A 445 74.32 49.81 47.45
CA LYS A 445 75.52 49.38 48.21
C LYS A 445 76.61 50.45 48.25
N GLN A 446 76.77 51.21 47.16
CA GLN A 446 77.71 52.33 47.14
C GLN A 446 77.26 53.47 48.06
N LEU A 447 75.95 53.79 48.10
CA LEU A 447 75.38 54.78 49.02
C LEU A 447 75.51 54.36 50.49
N ASP A 448 75.30 53.09 50.81
CA ASP A 448 75.51 52.54 52.16
C ASP A 448 76.97 52.75 52.62
N GLY A 449 77.94 52.43 51.75
CA GLY A 449 79.37 52.66 52.03
C GLY A 449 79.73 54.14 52.21
N LEU A 450 79.15 55.05 51.41
CA LEU A 450 79.34 56.50 51.57
C LEU A 450 78.72 57.02 52.87
N ALA A 451 77.53 56.53 53.25
CA ALA A 451 76.88 56.88 54.50
C ALA A 451 77.69 56.42 55.71
N GLU A 452 78.26 55.21 55.66
CA GLU A 452 79.16 54.69 56.70
C GLU A 452 80.45 55.53 56.82
N ALA A 453 81.07 55.89 55.71
CA ALA A 453 82.23 56.79 55.72
C ALA A 453 81.89 58.16 56.31
N SER A 454 80.71 58.70 56.01
CA SER A 454 80.23 59.97 56.58
C SER A 454 79.96 59.87 58.09
N LEU A 455 79.42 58.74 58.58
CA LEU A 455 79.25 58.49 60.02
C LEU A 455 80.60 58.52 60.74
N LEU A 456 81.59 57.80 60.21
CA LEU A 456 82.96 57.77 60.77
C LEU A 456 83.62 59.15 60.76
N ALA A 457 83.45 59.92 59.68
CA ALA A 457 83.98 61.28 59.59
C ALA A 457 83.37 62.22 60.64
N ASN A 458 82.04 62.17 60.84
CA ASN A 458 81.37 62.96 61.87
C ASN A 458 81.80 62.54 63.29
N ASP A 459 81.97 61.23 63.55
CA ASP A 459 82.47 60.76 64.85
C ASP A 459 83.91 61.25 65.13
N ASN A 460 84.77 61.27 64.11
CA ASN A 460 86.13 61.83 64.23
C ASN A 460 86.11 63.35 64.48
N ILE A 461 85.27 64.10 63.77
CA ILE A 461 85.12 65.55 63.97
C ILE A 461 84.62 65.84 65.38
N ARG A 462 83.61 65.10 65.86
CA ARG A 462 83.10 65.24 67.24
C ARG A 462 84.23 65.03 68.25
N HIS A 463 85.01 63.96 68.09
CA HIS A 463 86.14 63.70 68.98
C HIS A 463 87.20 64.81 68.94
N SER A 464 87.54 65.32 67.76
CA SER A 464 88.47 66.46 67.64
C SER A 464 87.93 67.73 68.29
N MET A 465 86.62 67.98 68.22
CA MET A 465 85.97 69.11 68.89
C MET A 465 85.94 68.97 70.41
N GLU A 466 85.77 67.75 70.93
CA GLU A 466 85.87 67.45 72.38
C GLU A 466 87.29 67.74 72.90
N VAL A 467 88.33 67.31 72.18
CA VAL A 467 89.73 67.62 72.50
C VAL A 467 89.98 69.12 72.46
N LEU A 468 89.53 69.80 71.40
CA LEU A 468 89.68 71.25 71.27
C LEU A 468 88.97 72.03 72.38
N ALA A 469 87.80 71.55 72.83
CA ALA A 469 87.09 72.15 73.97
C ALA A 469 87.91 72.04 75.27
N ASP A 470 88.63 70.93 75.46
CA ASP A 470 89.50 70.72 76.62
C ASP A 470 90.75 71.60 76.56
N ASP A 471 91.40 71.69 75.39
CA ASP A 471 92.54 72.59 75.16
C ASP A 471 92.19 74.05 75.46
N ILE A 472 91.01 74.52 74.99
CA ILE A 472 90.53 75.89 75.23
C ILE A 472 90.27 76.16 76.71
N LYS A 473 89.80 75.17 77.50
CA LYS A 473 89.70 75.30 78.96
C LYS A 473 91.07 75.50 79.60
N GLY A 474 92.09 74.78 79.12
CA GLY A 474 93.47 74.97 79.56
C GLY A 474 93.99 76.39 79.29
N VAL A 475 93.73 76.92 78.09
CA VAL A 475 94.09 78.30 77.74
C VAL A 475 93.34 79.32 78.60
N GLN A 476 92.05 79.07 78.89
CA GLN A 476 91.24 79.93 79.76
C GLN A 476 91.83 80.04 81.16
N GLN A 477 92.26 78.91 81.75
CA GLN A 477 92.88 78.89 83.07
C GLN A 477 94.21 79.67 83.07
N ASN A 478 95.07 79.44 82.06
CA ASN A 478 96.34 80.15 81.96
C ASN A 478 96.16 81.67 81.82
N ALA A 479 95.13 82.12 81.09
CA ALA A 479 94.82 83.55 80.95
C ALA A 479 94.33 84.16 82.27
N ALA A 480 93.51 83.42 83.04
CA ALA A 480 93.07 83.83 84.37
C ALA A 480 94.23 83.94 85.37
N ASP A 481 95.13 82.95 85.38
CA ASP A 481 96.32 82.97 86.23
C ASP A 481 97.25 84.14 85.87
N MET A 482 97.39 84.45 84.58
CA MET A 482 98.15 85.60 84.09
C MET A 482 97.54 86.94 84.55
N GLU A 483 96.22 87.09 84.49
CA GLU A 483 95.53 88.30 85.00
C GLU A 483 95.77 88.50 86.50
N GLN A 484 95.75 87.41 87.28
CA GLN A 484 96.05 87.45 88.71
C GLN A 484 97.50 87.88 88.97
N GLN A 485 98.47 87.30 88.28
CA GLN A 485 99.89 87.66 88.41
C GLN A 485 100.15 89.12 88.02
N VAL A 486 99.55 89.62 86.93
CA VAL A 486 99.67 91.02 86.50
C VAL A 486 99.12 91.97 87.57
N THR A 487 98.01 91.62 88.21
CA THR A 487 97.41 92.40 89.30
C THR A 487 98.30 92.44 90.55
N GLU A 488 98.91 91.31 90.91
CA GLU A 488 99.83 91.20 92.04
C GLU A 488 101.11 92.04 91.83
N ILE A 489 101.71 91.97 90.64
CA ILE A 489 102.88 92.80 90.29
C ILE A 489 102.51 94.29 90.31
N GLY A 490 101.29 94.65 89.88
CA GLY A 490 100.79 96.03 89.97
C GLY A 490 100.80 96.57 91.40
N SER A 491 100.32 95.79 92.38
CA SER A 491 100.35 96.14 93.80
C SER A 491 101.77 96.33 94.36
N ILE A 492 102.71 95.49 93.91
CA ILE A 492 104.14 95.61 94.26
C ILE A 492 104.70 96.92 93.70
N LEU A 493 104.38 97.28 92.45
CA LEU A 493 104.84 98.52 91.83
C LEU A 493 104.28 99.78 92.51
N ASP A 494 103.02 99.76 92.94
CA ASP A 494 102.44 100.86 93.74
C ASP A 494 103.21 101.04 95.05
N THR A 495 103.62 99.94 95.67
CA THR A 495 104.49 99.96 96.86
C THR A 495 105.87 100.52 96.53
N ILE A 496 106.49 100.12 95.41
CA ILE A 496 107.80 100.64 94.96
C ILE A 496 107.71 102.14 94.64
N ASN A 497 106.63 102.59 94.02
CA ASN A 497 106.37 104.00 93.74
C ASN A 497 106.23 104.80 95.04
N SER A 498 105.46 104.29 96.00
CA SER A 498 105.35 104.88 97.34
C SER A 498 106.70 104.93 98.08
N LEU A 499 107.49 103.86 98.00
CA LEU A 499 108.82 103.79 98.60
C LEU A 499 109.80 104.75 97.91
N SER A 500 109.74 104.85 96.59
CA SER A 500 110.54 105.79 95.80
C SER A 500 110.16 107.23 96.13
N ASP A 501 108.89 107.52 96.38
CA ASP A 501 108.43 108.85 96.81
C ASP A 501 108.91 109.22 98.21
N GLN A 502 108.81 108.28 99.14
CA GLN A 502 109.38 108.44 100.47
C GLN A 502 110.90 108.62 100.40
N THR A 503 111.59 107.84 99.57
CA THR A 503 113.05 107.92 99.40
C THR A 503 113.47 109.25 98.77
N ASN A 504 112.71 109.74 97.77
CA ASN A 504 112.92 111.06 97.16
C ASN A 504 112.70 112.21 98.16
N LEU A 505 111.72 112.08 99.06
CA LEU A 505 111.46 113.03 100.15
C LEU A 505 112.54 113.00 101.24
N LEU A 506 112.97 111.82 101.66
CA LEU A 506 114.06 111.64 102.62
C LEU A 506 115.37 112.21 102.05
N ALA A 507 115.64 111.93 100.78
CA ALA A 507 116.78 112.47 100.05
C ALA A 507 116.70 114.00 99.94
N LEU A 508 115.53 114.57 99.64
CA LEU A 508 115.35 116.02 99.63
C LEU A 508 115.60 116.65 101.01
N ASN A 509 115.07 116.04 102.08
CA ASN A 509 115.30 116.51 103.44
C ASN A 509 116.79 116.41 103.83
N ALA A 510 117.47 115.32 103.43
CA ALA A 510 118.90 115.15 103.64
C ALA A 510 119.72 116.20 102.85
N ALA A 511 119.31 116.55 101.63
CA ALA A 511 119.96 117.58 100.81
C ALA A 511 119.78 118.98 101.43
N ILE A 512 118.60 119.27 101.98
CA ILE A 512 118.32 120.51 102.70
C ILE A 512 119.22 120.62 103.95
N GLU A 513 119.30 119.58 104.76
CA GLU A 513 120.09 119.63 106.01
C GLU A 513 121.59 119.65 105.73
N ALA A 514 122.02 119.02 104.64
CA ALA A 514 123.38 119.10 104.15
C ALA A 514 123.76 120.52 103.67
N ALA A 515 122.85 121.23 102.99
CA ALA A 515 123.07 122.62 102.64
C ALA A 515 123.16 123.51 103.89
N ARG A 516 122.43 123.17 104.95
CA ARG A 516 122.38 123.90 106.23
C ARG A 516 123.66 123.78 107.05
N ALA A 517 124.33 122.63 106.98
CA ALA A 517 125.63 122.40 107.62
C ALA A 517 126.80 123.12 106.92
N GLY A 518 126.56 123.85 105.82
CA GLY A 518 127.56 124.65 105.13
C GLY A 518 128.75 123.84 104.63
N GLU A 519 129.98 124.30 104.86
CA GLU A 519 131.20 123.59 104.46
C GLU A 519 131.30 122.20 105.09
N HIS A 520 130.73 121.98 106.27
CA HIS A 520 130.70 120.66 106.93
C HIS A 520 129.69 119.69 106.30
N GLY A 521 128.77 120.16 105.44
CA GLY A 521 127.68 119.37 104.85
C GLY A 521 127.84 118.97 103.39
N ARG A 522 128.88 119.45 102.67
CA ARG A 522 129.07 119.17 101.22
C ARG A 522 129.05 117.69 100.87
N GLY A 523 129.67 116.83 101.69
CA GLY A 523 129.68 115.39 101.45
C GLY A 523 128.29 114.75 101.55
N PHE A 524 127.44 115.23 102.47
CA PHE A 524 126.08 114.74 102.64
C PHE A 524 125.14 115.22 101.52
N ALA A 525 125.34 116.43 100.99
CA ALA A 525 124.49 117.00 99.94
C ALA A 525 124.59 116.22 98.63
N VAL A 526 125.81 115.78 98.28
CA VAL A 526 126.05 114.97 97.08
C VAL A 526 125.38 113.61 97.19
N VAL A 527 125.46 112.95 98.36
CA VAL A 527 124.80 111.66 98.58
C VAL A 527 123.28 111.82 98.52
N ALA A 528 122.74 112.89 99.11
CA ALA A 528 121.32 113.17 99.11
C ALA A 528 120.76 113.44 97.70
N ASP A 529 121.43 114.24 96.87
CA ASP A 529 121.03 114.45 95.47
C ASP A 529 121.13 113.16 94.63
N GLU A 530 122.12 112.31 94.90
CA GLU A 530 122.27 111.04 94.20
C GLU A 530 121.16 110.04 94.59
N VAL A 531 120.79 109.96 95.88
CA VAL A 531 119.64 109.16 96.35
C VAL A 531 118.33 109.70 95.76
N ARG A 532 118.18 111.03 95.64
CA ARG A 532 117.00 111.67 95.05
C ARG A 532 116.86 111.30 93.56
N LYS A 533 117.94 111.37 92.79
CA LYS A 533 117.95 110.92 91.39
C LYS A 533 117.65 109.43 91.26
N LEU A 534 118.20 108.59 92.14
CA LEU A 534 117.91 107.16 92.15
C LEU A 534 116.43 106.88 92.39
N ALA A 535 115.82 107.59 93.36
CA ALA A 535 114.41 107.47 93.67
C ALA A 535 113.51 107.94 92.52
N GLN A 536 113.83 109.06 91.86
CA GLN A 536 113.12 109.52 90.66
C GLN A 536 113.26 108.53 89.49
N SER A 537 114.45 107.96 89.30
CA SER A 537 114.70 106.96 88.25
C SER A 537 113.98 105.63 88.53
N SER A 538 113.89 105.24 89.81
CA SER A 538 113.12 104.07 90.27
C SER A 538 111.63 104.26 90.00
N ARG A 539 111.07 105.43 90.35
CA ARG A 539 109.67 105.77 90.04
C ARG A 539 109.38 105.77 88.54
N ALA A 540 110.22 106.43 87.74
CA ALA A 540 110.04 106.47 86.29
C ALA A 540 110.09 105.07 85.65
N SER A 541 110.92 104.17 86.19
CA SER A 541 110.99 102.78 85.74
C SER A 541 109.74 102.00 86.14
N SER A 542 109.26 102.17 87.37
CA SER A 542 108.03 101.56 87.87
C SER A 542 106.78 102.02 87.12
N ASP A 543 106.66 103.31 86.81
CA ASP A 543 105.56 103.84 85.98
C ASP A 543 105.58 103.25 84.57
N LYS A 544 106.78 103.05 84.00
CA LYS A 544 106.93 102.38 82.70
C LYS A 544 106.51 100.90 82.78
N ILE A 545 106.86 100.17 83.83
CA ILE A 545 106.41 98.78 84.04
C ILE A 545 104.89 98.74 84.27
N SER A 546 104.33 99.67 85.04
CA SER A 546 102.88 99.78 85.26
C SER A 546 102.12 99.97 83.94
N SER A 547 102.63 100.82 83.04
CA SER A 547 102.04 100.98 81.70
C SER A 547 102.10 99.68 80.86
N LEU A 548 103.19 98.91 80.95
CA LEU A 548 103.31 97.61 80.26
C LEU A 548 102.36 96.56 80.85
N LEU A 549 102.17 96.55 82.17
CA LEU A 549 101.22 95.65 82.85
C LEU A 549 99.77 96.00 82.51
N SER A 550 99.43 97.29 82.40
CA SER A 550 98.10 97.71 81.93
C SER A 550 97.83 97.17 80.52
N ASN A 551 98.80 97.29 79.61
CA ASN A 551 98.66 96.73 78.26
C ASN A 551 98.54 95.19 78.28
N LEU A 552 99.28 94.51 79.17
CA LEU A 552 99.18 93.05 79.37
C LEU A 552 97.81 92.63 79.91
N LYS A 553 97.24 93.41 80.84
CA LYS A 553 95.89 93.19 81.37
C LYS A 553 94.84 93.34 80.28
N ASP A 554 94.91 94.42 79.51
CA ASP A 554 93.98 94.67 78.39
C ASP A 554 94.08 93.56 77.33
N ALA A 555 95.30 93.10 77.02
CA ALA A 555 95.51 91.95 76.14
C ALA A 555 94.92 90.64 76.70
N SER A 556 95.01 90.40 78.01
CA SER A 556 94.41 89.23 78.66
C SER A 556 92.88 89.24 78.54
N VAL A 557 92.23 90.40 78.73
CA VAL A 557 90.77 90.54 78.58
C VAL A 557 90.32 90.22 77.14
N VAL A 558 91.10 90.64 76.14
CA VAL A 558 90.84 90.29 74.74
C VAL A 558 90.95 88.77 74.52
N VAL A 559 92.00 88.13 75.06
CA VAL A 559 92.19 86.67 74.98
C VAL A 559 91.02 85.91 75.61
N VAL A 560 90.56 86.30 76.81
CA VAL A 560 89.40 85.68 77.48
C VAL A 560 88.11 85.87 76.67
N THR A 561 87.93 87.04 76.05
CA THR A 561 86.78 87.31 75.19
C THR A 561 86.77 86.39 73.96
N ASP A 562 87.93 86.20 73.32
CA ASP A 562 88.05 85.33 72.15
C ASP A 562 87.94 83.84 72.50
N ILE A 563 88.41 83.43 73.69
CA ILE A 563 88.17 82.09 74.24
C ILE A 563 86.68 81.81 74.37
N ASN A 564 85.89 82.73 74.94
CA ASN A 564 84.44 82.55 75.07
C ASN A 564 83.75 82.43 73.69
N LYS A 565 84.19 83.18 72.68
CA LYS A 565 83.70 83.03 71.29
C LYS A 565 84.06 81.67 70.71
N ASN A 566 85.27 81.16 70.97
CA ASN A 566 85.70 79.85 70.51
C ASN A 566 84.90 78.72 71.16
N VAL A 567 84.60 78.81 72.46
CA VAL A 567 83.71 77.86 73.14
C VAL A 567 82.32 77.81 72.48
N ALA A 568 81.72 78.97 72.20
CA ALA A 568 80.43 79.04 71.49
C ALA A 568 80.50 78.44 70.08
N SER A 569 81.61 78.66 69.37
CA SER A 569 81.84 78.13 68.02
C SER A 569 82.03 76.61 68.02
N ILE A 570 82.69 76.05 69.05
CA ILE A 570 82.84 74.60 69.24
C ILE A 570 81.48 73.95 69.50
N THR A 571 80.66 74.50 70.40
CA THR A 571 79.30 74.00 70.66
C THR A 571 78.45 73.98 69.39
N SER A 572 78.45 75.08 68.62
CA SER A 572 77.73 75.13 67.35
C SER A 572 78.26 74.11 66.33
N SER A 573 79.58 73.87 66.30
CA SER A 573 80.19 72.86 65.42
C SER A 573 79.81 71.43 65.83
N MET A 574 79.67 71.17 67.13
CA MET A 574 79.18 69.88 67.65
C MET A 574 77.72 69.63 67.26
N ASP A 575 76.86 70.64 67.32
CA ASP A 575 75.45 70.52 66.89
C ASP A 575 75.34 70.19 65.41
N VAL A 576 76.08 70.90 64.54
CA VAL A 576 76.12 70.62 63.09
C VAL A 576 76.67 69.22 62.81
N THR A 577 77.68 68.78 63.55
CA THR A 577 78.26 67.43 63.42
C THR A 577 77.24 66.33 63.82
N ASN A 578 76.45 66.56 64.87
CA ASN A 578 75.38 65.65 65.27
C ASN A 578 74.24 65.59 64.22
N GLU A 579 73.88 66.71 63.62
CA GLU A 579 72.93 66.76 62.50
C GLU A 579 73.47 66.02 61.27
N GLY A 580 74.75 66.20 60.95
CA GLY A 580 75.45 65.47 59.89
C GLY A 580 75.44 63.96 60.11
N ARG A 581 75.69 63.51 61.35
CA ARG A 581 75.58 62.10 61.74
C ARG A 581 74.16 61.56 61.58
N SER A 582 73.14 62.29 62.05
CA SER A 582 71.73 61.88 61.89
C SER A 582 71.33 61.76 60.41
N THR A 583 71.79 62.68 59.58
CA THR A 583 71.57 62.66 58.13
C THR A 583 72.21 61.44 57.49
N ALA A 584 73.48 61.14 57.83
CA ALA A 584 74.17 59.95 57.33
C ALA A 584 73.45 58.65 57.74
N GLN A 585 72.91 58.57 58.95
CA GLN A 585 72.12 57.41 59.39
C GLN A 585 70.82 57.25 58.59
N LYS A 586 70.10 58.34 58.31
CA LYS A 586 68.90 58.31 57.45
C LYS A 586 69.23 57.88 56.03
N VAL A 587 70.36 58.30 55.47
CA VAL A 587 70.83 57.86 54.14
C VAL A 587 71.12 56.36 54.14
N LYS A 588 71.74 55.84 55.21
CA LYS A 588 72.00 54.40 55.38
C LYS A 588 70.71 53.58 55.38
N GLU A 589 69.72 53.99 56.18
CA GLU A 589 68.40 53.34 56.23
C GLU A 589 67.67 53.40 54.87
N ALA A 590 67.75 54.53 54.17
CA ALA A 590 67.17 54.69 52.84
C ALA A 590 67.85 53.76 51.80
N ALA A 591 69.18 53.60 51.85
CA ALA A 591 69.91 52.67 50.99
C ALA A 591 69.43 51.22 51.21
N THR A 592 69.35 50.76 52.46
CA THR A 592 68.83 49.41 52.78
C THR A 592 67.43 49.16 52.22
N ASN A 593 66.53 50.14 52.32
CA ASN A 593 65.19 50.04 51.74
C ASN A 593 65.21 49.92 50.21
N VAL A 594 66.05 50.71 49.53
CA VAL A 594 66.24 50.64 48.07
C VAL A 594 66.84 49.30 47.64
N GLU A 595 67.74 48.72 48.42
CA GLU A 595 68.26 47.35 48.19
C GLU A 595 67.14 46.30 48.24
N GLY A 596 66.24 46.38 49.23
CA GLY A 596 65.07 45.49 49.31
C GLY A 596 64.12 45.64 48.12
N MET A 597 63.90 46.86 47.64
CA MET A 597 63.10 47.12 46.43
C MET A 597 63.76 46.54 45.18
N ALA A 598 65.08 46.70 45.03
CA ALA A 598 65.84 46.17 43.89
C ALA A 598 65.76 44.63 43.80
N HIS A 599 65.82 43.93 44.94
CA HIS A 599 65.61 42.48 45.00
C HIS A 599 64.20 42.07 44.55
N THR A 600 63.18 42.76 45.05
CA THR A 600 61.79 42.51 44.67
C THR A 600 61.57 42.73 43.16
N MET A 601 62.19 43.77 42.60
CA MET A 601 62.13 44.06 41.17
C MET A 601 62.77 42.97 40.31
N SER A 602 63.94 42.46 40.70
CA SER A 602 64.62 41.36 39.98
C SER A 602 63.78 40.07 40.00
N SER A 603 63.25 39.70 41.17
CA SER A 603 62.39 38.52 41.32
C SER A 603 61.11 38.63 40.49
N SER A 604 60.46 39.80 40.50
CA SER A 604 59.26 40.06 39.70
C SER A 604 59.55 39.96 38.20
N ALA A 605 60.70 40.47 37.76
CA ALA A 605 61.13 40.39 36.36
C ALA A 605 61.43 38.94 35.91
N GLU A 606 62.05 38.12 36.76
CA GLU A 606 62.26 36.69 36.49
C GLU A 606 60.93 35.94 36.37
N GLN A 607 59.99 36.19 37.29
CA GLN A 607 58.65 35.59 37.25
C GLN A 607 57.86 36.03 36.01
N GLN A 608 57.98 37.29 35.60
CA GLN A 608 57.36 37.80 34.38
C GLN A 608 57.95 37.13 33.13
N SER A 609 59.27 36.93 33.08
CA SER A 609 59.93 36.21 31.99
C SER A 609 59.48 34.75 31.91
N ALA A 610 59.35 34.06 33.05
CA ALA A 610 58.88 32.68 33.11
C ALA A 610 57.42 32.56 32.61
N THR A 611 56.54 33.46 33.07
CA THR A 611 55.14 33.52 32.60
C THR A 611 55.08 33.78 31.10
N THR A 612 55.93 34.67 30.58
CA THR A 612 55.97 35.02 29.15
C THR A 612 56.33 33.81 28.28
N LEU A 613 57.21 32.91 28.74
CA LEU A 613 57.52 31.66 28.04
C LEU A 613 56.33 30.70 27.98
N VAL A 614 55.53 30.62 29.05
CA VAL A 614 54.31 29.79 29.07
C VAL A 614 53.27 30.36 28.09
N ILE A 615 53.04 31.67 28.11
CA ILE A 615 52.12 32.31 27.17
C ILE A 615 52.59 32.10 25.72
N ALA A 616 53.90 32.15 25.45
CA ALA A 616 54.43 31.88 24.12
C ALA A 616 54.08 30.47 23.62
N GLN A 617 54.15 29.47 24.50
CA GLN A 617 53.75 28.10 24.17
C GLN A 617 52.25 27.97 23.91
N ASP A 618 51.42 28.64 24.71
CA ASP A 618 49.96 28.64 24.52
C ASP A 618 49.56 29.28 23.18
N VAL A 619 50.26 30.34 22.78
CA VAL A 619 50.08 31.02 21.48
C VAL A 619 50.37 30.06 20.30
N VAL A 620 51.41 29.23 20.40
CA VAL A 620 51.69 28.19 19.39
C VAL A 620 50.55 27.17 19.32
N ASN A 621 50.03 26.72 20.47
CA ASN A 621 48.92 25.77 20.50
C ASN A 621 47.63 26.37 19.89
N VAL A 622 47.37 27.66 20.11
CA VAL A 622 46.24 28.39 19.50
C VAL A 622 46.42 28.51 17.98
N GLU A 623 47.65 28.76 17.49
CA GLU A 623 47.93 28.80 16.06
C GLU A 623 47.65 27.44 15.38
N GLU A 624 48.05 26.34 16.02
CA GLU A 624 47.81 24.98 15.53
C GLU A 624 46.30 24.66 15.48
N ALA A 625 45.55 25.05 16.53
CA ALA A 625 44.10 24.91 16.57
C ALA A 625 43.43 25.69 15.41
N ALA A 626 43.84 26.95 15.17
CA ALA A 626 43.32 27.74 14.06
C ALA A 626 43.65 27.12 12.69
N ARG A 627 44.85 26.55 12.50
CA ARG A 627 45.19 25.80 11.27
C ARG A 627 44.30 24.57 11.10
N HIS A 628 43.97 23.87 12.18
CA HIS A 628 43.08 22.72 12.14
C HIS A 628 41.64 23.13 11.75
N GLU A 629 41.12 24.23 12.28
CA GLU A 629 39.81 24.80 11.89
C GLU A 629 39.73 25.11 10.39
N VAL A 630 40.78 25.70 9.80
CA VAL A 630 40.85 25.93 8.34
C VAL A 630 40.68 24.64 7.54
N ASN A 631 41.28 23.53 7.99
CA ASN A 631 41.15 22.25 7.31
C ASN A 631 39.73 21.66 7.45
N ILE A 632 39.11 21.77 8.63
CA ILE A 632 37.72 21.36 8.86
C ILE A 632 36.78 22.15 7.93
N ALA A 633 36.96 23.46 7.86
CA ALA A 633 36.14 24.33 7.02
C ALA A 633 36.22 23.95 5.54
N LYS A 634 37.41 23.63 5.03
CA LYS A 634 37.59 23.12 3.66
C LYS A 634 36.87 21.79 3.42
N HIS A 635 36.91 20.87 4.39
CA HIS A 635 36.18 19.60 4.30
C HIS A 635 34.66 19.79 4.30
N LEU A 636 34.13 20.66 5.17
CA LEU A 636 32.70 20.98 5.21
C LEU A 636 32.21 21.67 3.93
N SER A 637 32.99 22.59 3.37
CA SER A 637 32.69 23.22 2.09
C SER A 637 32.61 22.18 0.96
N LYS A 638 33.56 21.23 0.89
CA LYS A 638 33.51 20.12 -0.08
C LYS A 638 32.26 19.25 0.11
N LEU A 639 31.95 18.86 1.35
CA LEU A 639 30.77 18.05 1.67
C LEU A 639 29.47 18.76 1.25
N SER A 640 29.38 20.07 1.47
CA SER A 640 28.25 20.86 0.98
C SER A 640 28.13 20.81 -0.55
N GLY A 641 29.25 20.90 -1.27
CA GLY A 641 29.30 20.72 -2.72
C GLY A 641 28.76 19.35 -3.17
N ASP A 642 29.22 18.28 -2.54
CA ASP A 642 28.76 16.90 -2.83
C ASP A 642 27.25 16.73 -2.53
N MET A 643 26.76 17.30 -1.43
CA MET A 643 25.33 17.31 -1.09
C MET A 643 24.49 18.03 -2.14
N LYS A 644 24.96 19.17 -2.64
CA LYS A 644 24.28 19.93 -3.70
C LYS A 644 24.19 19.13 -4.99
N GLU A 645 25.25 18.43 -5.38
CA GLU A 645 25.26 17.57 -6.57
C GLU A 645 24.28 16.39 -6.42
N ASN A 646 24.28 15.73 -5.26
CA ASN A 646 23.34 14.64 -4.97
C ASN A 646 21.88 15.13 -4.98
N ASN A 647 21.61 16.30 -4.40
CA ASN A 647 20.27 16.90 -4.43
C ASN A 647 19.81 17.20 -5.86
N LEU A 648 20.70 17.68 -6.75
CA LEU A 648 20.37 17.89 -8.17
C LEU A 648 20.11 16.58 -8.93
N LEU A 649 20.80 15.50 -8.57
CA LEU A 649 20.56 14.17 -9.13
C LEU A 649 19.20 13.61 -8.68
N LEU A 650 18.90 13.70 -7.38
CA LEU A 650 17.62 13.30 -6.82
C LEU A 650 16.48 14.13 -7.41
N GLN A 651 16.67 15.45 -7.56
CA GLN A 651 15.69 16.34 -8.18
C GLN A 651 15.37 15.89 -9.63
N ARG A 652 16.41 15.65 -10.45
CA ARG A 652 16.22 15.12 -11.81
C ARG A 652 15.49 13.77 -11.84
N THR A 653 15.72 12.93 -10.84
CA THR A 653 15.07 11.62 -10.73
C THR A 653 13.58 11.77 -10.41
N ILE A 654 13.22 12.70 -9.51
CA ILE A 654 11.80 12.94 -9.17
C ILE A 654 11.07 13.75 -10.24
N ASP A 655 11.75 14.61 -11.00
CA ASP A 655 11.14 15.38 -12.11
C ASP A 655 10.60 14.47 -13.23
N GLY A 656 11.07 13.22 -13.31
CA GLY A 656 10.52 12.18 -14.18
C GLY A 656 9.15 11.66 -13.76
N PHE A 657 8.67 11.99 -12.56
CA PHE A 657 7.35 11.61 -12.05
C PHE A 657 6.44 12.84 -11.96
N LYS A 658 5.22 12.73 -12.52
CA LYS A 658 4.19 13.75 -12.32
C LYS A 658 3.41 13.42 -11.06
N VAL A 659 3.29 14.41 -10.20
CA VAL A 659 2.54 14.35 -8.94
C VAL A 659 1.75 15.64 -8.85
N ASP A 660 0.48 15.61 -8.40
CA ASP A 660 -0.26 16.87 -8.31
C ASP A 660 0.48 17.80 -7.34
N LYS A 661 0.67 19.04 -7.78
CA LYS A 661 1.13 20.12 -6.92
C LYS A 661 -0.04 20.41 -5.98
N ASP A 662 0.18 20.18 -4.69
CA ASP A 662 -0.75 20.69 -3.67
C ASP A 662 -0.79 22.22 -3.71
#